data_AF-A0AAW8I5U8-F1
#
_entry.id   AF-A0AAW8I5U8-F1
#
_cell.length_a   1.000
_cell.length_b   1.000
_cell.length_c   1.000
_cell.angle_alpha   90.00
_cell.angle_beta   90.00
_cell.angle_gamma   90.00
#
_symmetry.space_group_name_H-M   'P 1'
#
loop_
_entity.id
_entity.type
_entity.pdbx_description
1 polymer ?
#
loop_
_entity_poly.entity_id
_entity_poly.type
_entity_poly.pdbx_seq_one_letter_code
_entity_poly.pdbx_strand_id
1 'polypeptide(L)'
;LTGSGVAGGAGGSVGLWGSGGAGGDGGAATSLLGVGMNAGAGGAGGNAGLLYGNGGAGGAGGNGGDTTVPLFDSGVGGAGGAGGNASLFGNGGTGGVGGKGGTSSDLASATSGAGGAGGAGGVGGLLYGNGGNGGAGGIGGAAINILANAGAGGAGGAAGSSFIGNGGNGGAGGAGGAAALFSSGVGGAGGSGGTALLLGSGGAGGNGGTGGANSGSLFASPGGTGGAGGHGGAGGLIWGNGGAGGNGGNGGTTADGALEGGTGGIGGTGGSAIAFGNGGQGGAGGNGGDHSGGNGIGGKGGASGNGGNAGQVFGDGGTGGTGGAGGAGSGTKAGGTGSDGGHGGNATLIGNGGDGGAGGAGGAGSPAGAPGNGGTGGTGGVLFGQSGSSGPPGAAALAFPSLSSSVPILGPYEDLIANTVANLASIGNTWLADPAPFLQQYLANQFGYGQLTLTALTDATRDFAIGLAGIPPSLQSALQALAAGDVSGAVTDVLGAVVKVFVSGVDASDLSNILLLGPVGDLFPILSIPGAMSQNFTNVVMTVTDTTIAFSIDTTNLTGVMTFGLPLAMTLNAVGSPITTAIAFAESTTAFVSAVQAGNLQAAAAALVGAPANVANGFLNGEARLPLALPTSATGGIPVTVEVPVGGILAPLQPFQATAVIPVIGPVTVTLEGTPAGGIVPALVNYAPTQLAQAIAP
;
A
#
# COMPACT_ATOMS: atom_id res chain seq x y z
N LEU A 1 30.47 -32.85 -23.92
CA LEU A 1 30.48 -31.38 -23.80
C LEU A 1 29.05 -30.89 -23.97
N THR A 2 28.25 -30.89 -22.90
CA THR A 2 26.84 -30.48 -22.94
C THR A 2 26.69 -29.26 -22.03
N GLY A 3 26.46 -28.08 -22.60
CA GLY A 3 26.27 -26.84 -21.84
C GLY A 3 24.86 -26.65 -21.29
N SER A 4 23.89 -27.45 -21.76
CA SER A 4 22.52 -27.46 -21.25
C SER A 4 22.44 -27.99 -19.82
N GLY A 5 21.60 -27.35 -19.01
CA GLY A 5 21.30 -27.83 -17.66
C GLY A 5 20.60 -29.20 -17.69
N VAL A 6 20.98 -30.09 -16.78
CA VAL A 6 20.33 -31.40 -16.62
C VAL A 6 19.06 -31.26 -15.79
N ALA A 7 18.01 -32.02 -16.11
CA ALA A 7 16.80 -32.02 -15.29
C ALA A 7 17.08 -32.58 -13.88
N GLY A 8 16.41 -32.00 -12.90
CA GLY A 8 16.43 -32.49 -11.53
C GLY A 8 15.75 -33.86 -11.39
N GLY A 9 16.29 -34.71 -10.52
CA GLY A 9 15.71 -36.03 -10.26
C GLY A 9 14.34 -35.93 -9.58
N ALA A 10 13.40 -36.82 -9.92
CA ALA A 10 12.13 -36.88 -9.20
C ALA A 10 12.31 -37.35 -7.75
N GLY A 11 11.52 -36.78 -6.85
CA GLY A 11 11.45 -37.19 -5.46
C GLY A 11 10.86 -38.59 -5.31
N GLY A 12 11.40 -39.36 -4.36
CA GLY A 12 10.93 -40.72 -4.09
C GLY A 12 9.49 -40.72 -3.54
N SER A 13 8.61 -41.52 -4.13
CA SER A 13 7.27 -41.73 -3.57
C SER A 13 7.31 -42.74 -2.44
N VAL A 14 6.45 -42.57 -1.45
CA VAL A 14 6.36 -43.46 -0.29
C VAL A 14 5.17 -44.42 -0.43
N GLY A 15 5.33 -45.67 0.03
CA GLY A 15 4.30 -46.71 -0.08
C GLY A 15 3.13 -46.53 0.89
N LEU A 16 3.30 -46.90 2.16
CA LEU A 16 2.19 -46.96 3.14
C LEU A 16 2.14 -45.77 4.10
N TRP A 17 3.26 -45.41 4.73
CA TRP A 17 3.39 -44.32 5.71
C TRP A 17 4.63 -43.50 5.41
N GLY A 18 4.48 -42.17 5.36
CA GLY A 18 5.57 -41.21 5.22
C GLY A 18 5.33 -40.19 4.11
N SER A 19 6.06 -39.08 4.18
CA SER A 19 6.00 -38.01 3.17
C SER A 19 6.83 -38.34 1.94
N GLY A 20 6.36 -37.92 0.77
CA GLY A 20 7.13 -38.01 -0.47
C GLY A 20 8.42 -37.19 -0.39
N GLY A 21 9.47 -37.66 -1.05
CA GLY A 21 10.76 -36.95 -1.15
C GLY A 21 10.65 -35.69 -2.01
N ALA A 22 11.47 -34.69 -1.74
CA ALA A 22 11.54 -33.51 -2.61
C ALA A 22 12.13 -33.87 -3.99
N GLY A 23 11.67 -33.18 -5.03
CA GLY A 23 12.33 -33.20 -6.33
C GLY A 23 13.67 -32.48 -6.26
N GLY A 24 14.66 -32.99 -6.98
CA GLY A 24 15.96 -32.33 -7.13
C GLY A 24 15.86 -31.09 -8.01
N ASP A 25 16.76 -30.13 -7.78
CA ASP A 25 16.80 -28.92 -8.59
C ASP A 25 17.32 -29.21 -10.01
N GLY A 26 16.83 -28.43 -10.97
CA GLY A 26 17.34 -28.40 -12.32
C GLY A 26 18.74 -27.80 -12.36
N GLY A 27 19.63 -28.42 -13.11
CA GLY A 27 20.98 -27.93 -13.33
C GLY A 27 20.96 -26.55 -13.99
N ALA A 28 21.74 -25.62 -13.45
CA ALA A 28 22.02 -24.36 -14.15
C ALA A 28 22.74 -24.66 -15.46
N ALA A 29 22.41 -23.91 -16.50
CA ALA A 29 23.12 -23.99 -17.75
C ALA A 29 24.36 -23.12 -17.73
N THR A 30 25.35 -23.50 -18.53
CA THR A 30 26.55 -22.70 -18.77
C THR A 30 26.51 -22.07 -20.15
N SER A 31 27.34 -21.06 -20.35
CA SER A 31 27.60 -20.52 -21.67
C SER A 31 28.65 -21.39 -22.37
N LEU A 32 28.35 -21.91 -23.56
CA LEU A 32 29.29 -22.71 -24.36
C LEU A 32 29.74 -21.89 -25.56
N LEU A 33 31.04 -21.60 -25.63
CA LEU A 33 31.62 -20.67 -26.62
C LEU A 33 30.97 -19.26 -26.56
N GLY A 34 30.44 -18.87 -25.40
CA GLY A 34 29.73 -17.60 -25.22
C GLY A 34 28.25 -17.63 -25.65
N VAL A 35 27.74 -18.79 -26.09
CA VAL A 35 26.30 -19.01 -26.33
C VAL A 35 25.66 -19.59 -25.08
N GLY A 36 24.70 -18.86 -24.52
CA GLY A 36 23.93 -19.25 -23.35
C GLY A 36 23.02 -20.45 -23.65
N MET A 37 23.15 -21.50 -22.85
CA MET A 37 22.34 -22.72 -23.02
C MET A 37 21.12 -22.72 -22.10
N ASN A 38 20.09 -23.49 -22.46
CA ASN A 38 18.89 -23.64 -21.63
C ASN A 38 19.16 -24.46 -20.38
N ALA A 39 18.55 -24.06 -19.27
CA ALA A 39 18.67 -24.75 -17.99
C ALA A 39 17.80 -26.01 -17.91
N GLY A 40 18.10 -26.84 -16.92
CA GLY A 40 17.30 -28.01 -16.60
C GLY A 40 16.05 -27.64 -15.80
N ALA A 41 14.96 -28.35 -16.02
CA ALA A 41 13.77 -28.25 -15.17
C ALA A 41 14.01 -28.90 -13.79
N GLY A 42 13.32 -28.41 -12.77
CA GLY A 42 13.26 -29.05 -11.46
C GLY A 42 12.51 -30.37 -11.51
N GLY A 43 12.93 -31.33 -10.69
CA GLY A 43 12.28 -32.63 -10.56
C GLY A 43 10.94 -32.50 -9.83
N ALA A 44 9.98 -33.36 -10.18
CA ALA A 44 8.72 -33.43 -9.44
C ALA A 44 8.95 -33.95 -8.01
N GLY A 45 8.18 -33.46 -7.04
CA GLY A 45 8.11 -34.02 -5.70
C GLY A 45 7.45 -35.40 -5.72
N GLY A 46 7.90 -36.28 -4.82
CA GLY A 46 7.34 -37.62 -4.65
C GLY A 46 5.97 -37.59 -4.01
N ASN A 47 5.15 -38.61 -4.29
CA ASN A 47 3.84 -38.74 -3.63
C ASN A 47 4.01 -39.27 -2.21
N ALA A 48 3.09 -38.87 -1.33
CA ALA A 48 3.00 -39.39 0.04
C ALA A 48 2.58 -40.86 0.08
N GLY A 49 2.84 -41.50 1.23
CA GLY A 49 2.31 -42.80 1.57
C GLY A 49 0.78 -42.82 1.55
N LEU A 50 0.21 -43.98 1.21
CA LEU A 50 -1.23 -44.19 1.03
C LEU A 50 -2.05 -43.69 2.23
N LEU A 51 -1.62 -43.98 3.45
CA LEU A 51 -2.39 -43.71 4.65
C LEU A 51 -2.10 -42.33 5.24
N TYR A 52 -0.83 -41.96 5.38
CA TYR A 52 -0.45 -40.69 5.96
C TYR A 52 0.88 -40.20 5.40
N GLY A 53 0.91 -38.92 5.06
CA GLY A 53 2.13 -38.20 4.69
C GLY A 53 1.81 -37.02 3.78
N ASN A 54 2.73 -36.07 3.74
CA ASN A 54 2.63 -34.95 2.81
C ASN A 54 3.28 -35.32 1.47
N GLY A 55 2.80 -34.73 0.39
CA GLY A 55 3.51 -34.76 -0.87
C GLY A 55 4.85 -34.02 -0.76
N GLY A 56 5.86 -34.49 -1.50
CA GLY A 56 7.16 -33.83 -1.53
C GLY A 56 7.12 -32.52 -2.31
N ALA A 57 7.97 -31.54 -1.97
CA ALA A 57 8.09 -30.32 -2.76
C ALA A 57 8.69 -30.62 -4.14
N GLY A 58 8.28 -29.87 -5.17
CA GLY A 58 8.97 -29.86 -6.46
C GLY A 58 10.31 -29.13 -6.37
N GLY A 59 11.30 -29.59 -7.13
CA GLY A 59 12.62 -28.95 -7.21
C GLY A 59 12.58 -27.62 -7.98
N ALA A 60 13.51 -26.73 -7.71
CA ALA A 60 13.63 -25.48 -8.45
C ALA A 60 14.11 -25.73 -9.90
N GLY A 61 13.72 -24.88 -10.83
CA GLY A 61 14.31 -24.85 -12.17
C GLY A 61 15.69 -24.20 -12.17
N GLY A 62 16.59 -24.68 -13.04
CA GLY A 62 17.94 -24.12 -13.17
C GLY A 62 17.94 -22.74 -13.83
N ASN A 63 19.00 -21.95 -13.61
CA ASN A 63 19.15 -20.66 -14.32
C ASN A 63 19.68 -20.89 -15.75
N GLY A 64 19.14 -20.14 -16.71
CA GLY A 64 19.61 -20.12 -18.09
C GLY A 64 21.00 -19.48 -18.21
N GLY A 65 21.80 -19.93 -19.17
CA GLY A 65 23.14 -19.41 -19.39
C GLY A 65 23.13 -18.06 -20.09
N ASP A 66 24.07 -17.19 -19.73
CA ASP A 66 24.25 -15.89 -20.38
C ASP A 66 24.84 -16.04 -21.80
N THR A 67 24.49 -15.10 -22.68
CA THR A 67 25.05 -15.00 -24.04
C THR A 67 25.84 -13.73 -24.23
N THR A 68 27.06 -13.87 -24.76
CA THR A 68 27.95 -12.79 -25.17
C THR A 68 28.26 -12.82 -26.66
N VAL A 69 27.67 -13.74 -27.42
CA VAL A 69 27.93 -13.96 -28.85
C VAL A 69 26.83 -13.34 -29.71
N PRO A 70 27.19 -12.63 -30.80
CA PRO A 70 26.23 -12.08 -31.77
C PRO A 70 25.22 -13.08 -32.33
N LEU A 71 23.95 -12.66 -32.43
CA LEU A 71 22.85 -13.37 -33.12
C LEU A 71 22.35 -14.66 -32.43
N PHE A 72 22.74 -14.92 -31.18
CA PHE A 72 22.22 -16.05 -30.41
C PHE A 72 21.40 -15.59 -29.21
N ASP A 73 20.26 -16.23 -29.00
CA ASP A 73 19.48 -16.02 -27.78
C ASP A 73 20.25 -16.56 -26.56
N SER A 74 19.99 -15.99 -25.40
CA SER A 74 20.49 -16.56 -24.14
C SER A 74 19.55 -17.62 -23.56
N GLY A 75 20.09 -18.39 -22.64
CA GLY A 75 19.45 -19.56 -22.10
C GLY A 75 18.14 -19.24 -21.39
N VAL A 76 17.12 -20.03 -21.65
CA VAL A 76 15.87 -19.98 -20.90
C VAL A 76 16.05 -20.61 -19.52
N GLY A 77 15.43 -20.02 -18.50
CA GLY A 77 15.36 -20.59 -17.16
C GLY A 77 14.52 -21.86 -17.14
N GLY A 78 14.95 -22.86 -16.37
CA GLY A 78 14.24 -24.13 -16.23
C GLY A 78 12.90 -23.94 -15.52
N ALA A 79 11.89 -24.73 -15.87
CA ALA A 79 10.64 -24.75 -15.10
C ALA A 79 10.87 -25.37 -13.72
N GLY A 80 10.13 -24.91 -12.71
CA GLY A 80 10.06 -25.57 -11.41
C GLY A 80 9.29 -26.89 -11.50
N GLY A 81 9.70 -27.87 -10.69
CA GLY A 81 9.05 -29.17 -10.62
C GLY A 81 7.68 -29.08 -9.93
N ALA A 82 6.74 -29.95 -10.30
CA ALA A 82 5.47 -30.03 -9.60
C ALA A 82 5.66 -30.58 -8.17
N GLY A 83 4.85 -30.10 -7.22
CA GLY A 83 4.73 -30.73 -5.90
C GLY A 83 4.05 -32.09 -6.00
N GLY A 84 4.46 -33.02 -5.14
CA GLY A 84 3.86 -34.34 -5.05
C GLY A 84 2.49 -34.31 -4.37
N ASN A 85 1.66 -35.32 -4.62
CA ASN A 85 0.34 -35.40 -4.02
C ASN A 85 0.40 -36.08 -2.64
N ALA A 86 -0.53 -35.69 -1.76
CA ALA A 86 -0.91 -36.52 -0.62
C ALA A 86 -1.93 -37.59 -1.04
N SER A 87 -2.09 -38.63 -0.21
CA SER A 87 -3.05 -39.72 -0.45
C SER A 87 -4.28 -39.58 0.45
N LEU A 88 -4.39 -40.31 1.56
CA LEU A 88 -5.58 -40.26 2.42
C LEU A 88 -5.56 -39.08 3.40
N PHE A 89 -4.44 -38.93 4.13
CA PHE A 89 -4.18 -37.83 5.06
C PHE A 89 -2.85 -37.15 4.75
N GLY A 90 -2.86 -35.82 4.74
CA GLY A 90 -1.67 -34.99 4.58
C GLY A 90 -1.82 -33.94 3.50
N ASN A 91 -0.90 -32.98 3.47
CA ASN A 91 -0.95 -31.86 2.56
C ASN A 91 -0.25 -32.20 1.24
N GLY A 92 -0.71 -31.60 0.14
CA GLY A 92 0.02 -31.61 -1.12
C GLY A 92 1.36 -30.87 -0.99
N GLY A 93 2.36 -31.31 -1.75
CA GLY A 93 3.66 -30.66 -1.82
C GLY A 93 3.60 -29.34 -2.56
N THR A 94 4.45 -28.38 -2.21
CA THR A 94 4.56 -27.12 -2.95
C THR A 94 5.24 -27.33 -4.30
N GLY A 95 4.83 -26.59 -5.32
CA GLY A 95 5.56 -26.51 -6.58
C GLY A 95 6.91 -25.81 -6.42
N GLY A 96 7.89 -26.21 -7.22
CA GLY A 96 9.22 -25.60 -7.26
C GLY A 96 9.21 -24.25 -7.97
N VAL A 97 10.15 -23.38 -7.63
CA VAL A 97 10.29 -22.08 -8.31
C VAL A 97 10.88 -22.24 -9.72
N GLY A 98 10.46 -21.41 -10.66
CA GLY A 98 11.08 -21.32 -11.98
C GLY A 98 12.46 -20.66 -11.92
N GLY A 99 13.37 -21.13 -12.76
CA GLY A 99 14.72 -20.59 -12.88
C GLY A 99 14.78 -19.27 -13.63
N LYS A 100 15.80 -18.46 -13.40
CA LYS A 100 15.97 -17.18 -14.12
C LYS A 100 16.40 -17.42 -15.56
N GLY A 101 15.97 -16.55 -16.47
CA GLY A 101 16.51 -16.48 -17.82
C GLY A 101 17.92 -15.89 -17.83
N GLY A 102 18.75 -16.33 -18.77
CA GLY A 102 20.09 -15.82 -19.00
C GLY A 102 20.06 -14.39 -19.53
N THR A 103 21.12 -13.64 -19.28
CA THR A 103 21.28 -12.27 -19.77
C THR A 103 21.87 -12.26 -21.18
N SER A 104 21.54 -11.22 -21.94
CA SER A 104 22.21 -10.91 -23.20
C SER A 104 23.03 -9.64 -23.05
N SER A 105 24.34 -9.72 -23.29
CA SER A 105 25.25 -8.57 -23.32
C SER A 105 25.68 -8.20 -24.74
N ASP A 106 24.99 -8.71 -25.76
CA ASP A 106 25.38 -8.59 -27.17
C ASP A 106 24.90 -7.28 -27.84
N LEU A 107 25.67 -6.80 -28.82
CA LEU A 107 25.41 -5.60 -29.64
C LEU A 107 24.50 -5.88 -30.85
N ALA A 108 24.21 -7.15 -31.18
CA ALA A 108 23.30 -7.52 -32.26
C ALA A 108 21.98 -8.11 -31.71
N SER A 109 20.99 -8.30 -32.59
CA SER A 109 19.64 -8.74 -32.22
C SER A 109 19.66 -10.15 -31.62
N ALA A 110 19.65 -10.21 -30.29
CA ALA A 110 19.58 -11.40 -29.48
C ALA A 110 18.51 -11.20 -28.41
N THR A 111 17.71 -12.24 -28.14
CA THR A 111 16.73 -12.22 -27.06
C THR A 111 17.39 -12.77 -25.80
N SER A 112 17.30 -12.04 -24.70
CA SER A 112 17.68 -12.60 -23.41
C SER A 112 16.66 -13.66 -22.96
N GLY A 113 17.06 -14.53 -22.05
CA GLY A 113 16.34 -15.75 -21.74
C GLY A 113 15.03 -15.43 -21.03
N ALA A 114 13.96 -16.15 -21.35
CA ALA A 114 12.76 -16.09 -20.52
C ALA A 114 13.02 -16.75 -19.16
N GLY A 115 12.33 -16.26 -18.12
CA GLY A 115 12.25 -16.95 -16.84
C GLY A 115 11.42 -18.24 -16.98
N GLY A 116 11.83 -19.28 -16.27
CA GLY A 116 11.10 -20.54 -16.23
C GLY A 116 9.78 -20.42 -15.48
N ALA A 117 8.77 -21.20 -15.85
CA ALA A 117 7.52 -21.24 -15.10
C ALA A 117 7.70 -21.87 -13.71
N GLY A 118 6.91 -21.45 -12.73
CA GLY A 118 6.80 -22.12 -11.44
C GLY A 118 6.04 -23.45 -11.57
N GLY A 119 6.41 -24.42 -10.74
CA GLY A 119 5.78 -25.73 -10.70
C GLY A 119 4.40 -25.69 -10.06
N ALA A 120 3.51 -26.59 -10.47
CA ALA A 120 2.19 -26.71 -9.83
C ALA A 120 2.31 -27.26 -8.40
N GLY A 121 1.42 -26.84 -7.50
CA GLY A 121 1.25 -27.47 -6.19
C GLY A 121 0.56 -28.83 -6.30
N GLY A 122 0.89 -29.74 -5.39
CA GLY A 122 0.29 -31.08 -5.32
C GLY A 122 -1.08 -31.07 -4.63
N VAL A 123 -1.88 -32.09 -4.87
CA VAL A 123 -3.22 -32.25 -4.29
C VAL A 123 -3.12 -32.69 -2.82
N GLY A 124 -3.98 -32.14 -1.96
CA GLY A 124 -4.14 -32.54 -0.56
C GLY A 124 -4.82 -33.90 -0.38
N GLY A 125 -4.75 -34.45 0.83
CA GLY A 125 -5.29 -35.77 1.14
C GLY A 125 -6.82 -35.83 0.96
N LEU A 126 -7.32 -37.01 0.59
CA LEU A 126 -8.75 -37.22 0.33
C LEU A 126 -9.61 -37.01 1.58
N LEU A 127 -9.19 -37.47 2.76
CA LEU A 127 -9.99 -37.32 3.98
C LEU A 127 -9.64 -36.05 4.75
N TYR A 128 -8.38 -35.63 4.71
CA TYR A 128 -7.95 -34.36 5.27
C TYR A 128 -6.58 -33.97 4.73
N GLY A 129 -6.47 -32.72 4.29
CA GLY A 129 -5.20 -32.07 4.01
C GLY A 129 -5.33 -30.96 2.99
N ASN A 130 -4.50 -29.94 3.11
CA ASN A 130 -4.54 -28.79 2.24
C ASN A 130 -3.86 -29.10 0.89
N GLY A 131 -4.29 -28.41 -0.16
CA GLY A 131 -3.55 -28.37 -1.41
C GLY A 131 -2.19 -27.68 -1.24
N GLY A 132 -1.22 -28.10 -2.04
CA GLY A 132 0.11 -27.49 -2.07
C GLY A 132 0.08 -26.14 -2.80
N ASN A 133 0.93 -25.20 -2.38
CA ASN A 133 1.07 -23.92 -3.09
C ASN A 133 1.76 -24.12 -4.44
N GLY A 134 1.41 -23.30 -5.44
CA GLY A 134 2.18 -23.20 -6.67
C GLY A 134 3.53 -22.52 -6.46
N GLY A 135 4.53 -22.88 -7.26
CA GLY A 135 5.85 -22.25 -7.23
C GLY A 135 5.84 -20.90 -7.95
N ALA A 136 6.71 -19.97 -7.55
CA ALA A 136 6.86 -18.70 -8.25
C ALA A 136 7.52 -18.88 -9.63
N GLY A 137 7.17 -18.04 -10.60
CA GLY A 137 7.85 -17.95 -11.89
C GLY A 137 9.22 -17.29 -11.77
N GLY A 138 10.12 -17.66 -12.68
CA GLY A 138 11.47 -17.13 -12.76
C GLY A 138 11.51 -15.73 -13.38
N ILE A 139 12.55 -14.95 -13.05
CA ILE A 139 12.75 -13.62 -13.64
C ILE A 139 13.30 -13.76 -15.07
N GLY A 140 12.81 -12.94 -15.99
CA GLY A 140 13.34 -12.84 -17.34
C GLY A 140 14.73 -12.20 -17.37
N GLY A 141 15.57 -12.63 -18.30
CA GLY A 141 16.93 -12.15 -18.45
C GLY A 141 16.99 -10.68 -18.87
N ALA A 142 17.97 -9.93 -18.38
CA ALA A 142 18.18 -8.55 -18.81
C ALA A 142 18.84 -8.48 -20.20
N ALA A 143 18.51 -7.43 -20.95
CA ALA A 143 19.18 -7.02 -22.18
C ALA A 143 20.04 -5.78 -21.91
N ILE A 144 21.36 -5.97 -21.83
CA ILE A 144 22.31 -4.95 -21.35
C ILE A 144 22.78 -4.00 -22.49
N ASN A 145 22.68 -4.41 -23.76
CA ASN A 145 23.20 -3.67 -24.90
C ASN A 145 22.13 -3.25 -25.93
N ILE A 146 22.56 -2.37 -26.84
CA ILE A 146 21.71 -1.48 -27.66
C ILE A 146 20.70 -2.22 -28.55
N LEU A 147 20.86 -3.49 -28.95
CA LEU A 147 19.99 -4.17 -29.93
C LEU A 147 19.28 -5.45 -29.43
N ALA A 148 19.33 -5.74 -28.13
CA ALA A 148 18.80 -6.98 -27.57
C ALA A 148 17.39 -6.82 -26.97
N ASN A 149 16.55 -7.84 -27.12
CA ASN A 149 15.24 -7.92 -26.47
C ASN A 149 15.40 -8.55 -25.07
N ALA A 150 14.75 -7.99 -24.07
CA ALA A 150 14.75 -8.56 -22.73
C ALA A 150 13.74 -9.73 -22.61
N GLY A 151 14.02 -10.67 -21.71
CA GLY A 151 13.28 -11.90 -21.55
C GLY A 151 12.01 -11.68 -20.75
N ALA A 152 10.95 -12.40 -21.09
CA ALA A 152 9.72 -12.40 -20.29
C ALA A 152 9.95 -13.07 -18.93
N GLY A 153 9.21 -12.64 -17.91
CA GLY A 153 9.09 -13.36 -16.66
C GLY A 153 8.29 -14.65 -16.82
N GLY A 154 8.67 -15.68 -16.07
CA GLY A 154 7.95 -16.96 -16.06
C GLY A 154 6.60 -16.84 -15.35
N ALA A 155 5.61 -17.63 -15.77
CA ALA A 155 4.34 -17.70 -15.05
C ALA A 155 4.50 -18.39 -13.70
N GLY A 156 3.71 -17.98 -12.70
CA GLY A 156 3.57 -18.70 -11.44
C GLY A 156 2.79 -20.00 -11.62
N GLY A 157 3.12 -21.01 -10.82
CA GLY A 157 2.46 -22.30 -10.83
C GLY A 157 1.06 -22.23 -10.23
N ALA A 158 0.14 -23.02 -10.77
CA ALA A 158 -1.18 -23.21 -10.15
C ALA A 158 -1.04 -23.96 -8.83
N ALA A 159 -1.91 -23.66 -7.86
CA ALA A 159 -1.93 -24.40 -6.61
C ALA A 159 -2.70 -25.73 -6.73
N GLY A 160 -2.44 -26.63 -5.79
CA GLY A 160 -3.16 -27.87 -5.64
C GLY A 160 -4.52 -27.68 -4.98
N SER A 161 -5.46 -28.58 -5.32
CA SER A 161 -6.78 -28.65 -4.71
C SER A 161 -6.79 -29.48 -3.43
N SER A 162 -7.90 -29.44 -2.70
CA SER A 162 -8.19 -30.30 -1.55
C SER A 162 -9.64 -30.79 -1.58
N PHE A 163 -9.88 -32.01 -1.10
CA PHE A 163 -11.25 -32.50 -0.89
C PHE A 163 -11.82 -32.00 0.45
N ILE A 164 -11.11 -32.26 1.55
CA ILE A 164 -11.37 -31.71 2.88
C ILE A 164 -10.09 -31.01 3.36
N GLY A 165 -10.15 -29.70 3.45
CA GLY A 165 -9.00 -28.83 3.67
C GLY A 165 -9.03 -27.66 2.71
N ASN A 166 -8.11 -26.72 2.91
CA ASN A 166 -8.04 -25.53 2.08
C ASN A 166 -7.30 -25.84 0.76
N GLY A 167 -7.68 -25.15 -0.31
CA GLY A 167 -6.87 -25.12 -1.52
C GLY A 167 -5.53 -24.42 -1.28
N GLY A 168 -4.51 -24.76 -2.06
CA GLY A 168 -3.21 -24.07 -2.01
C GLY A 168 -3.28 -22.68 -2.61
N ASN A 169 -2.29 -21.83 -2.33
CA ASN A 169 -2.15 -20.52 -2.97
C ASN A 169 -1.39 -20.64 -4.30
N GLY A 170 -1.81 -19.88 -5.32
CA GLY A 170 -1.12 -19.79 -6.59
C GLY A 170 0.25 -19.13 -6.45
N GLY A 171 1.22 -19.52 -7.27
CA GLY A 171 2.55 -18.93 -7.28
C GLY A 171 2.56 -17.55 -7.92
N ALA A 172 3.43 -16.65 -7.46
CA ALA A 172 3.61 -15.35 -8.11
C ALA A 172 4.25 -15.51 -9.51
N GLY A 173 3.90 -14.64 -10.45
CA GLY A 173 4.59 -14.49 -11.72
C GLY A 173 5.96 -13.84 -11.55
N GLY A 174 6.92 -14.22 -12.40
CA GLY A 174 8.26 -13.64 -12.41
C GLY A 174 8.29 -12.26 -13.08
N ALA A 175 9.22 -11.41 -12.68
CA ALA A 175 9.41 -10.12 -13.34
C ALA A 175 9.96 -10.28 -14.76
N GLY A 176 9.54 -9.40 -15.67
CA GLY A 176 10.17 -9.23 -16.98
C GLY A 176 11.57 -8.65 -16.87
N GLY A 177 12.45 -9.03 -17.79
CA GLY A 177 13.81 -8.52 -17.85
C GLY A 177 13.85 -7.05 -18.26
N ALA A 178 14.78 -6.29 -17.66
CA ALA A 178 15.03 -4.91 -18.07
C ALA A 178 15.74 -4.85 -19.44
N ALA A 179 15.43 -3.83 -20.23
CA ALA A 179 16.08 -3.55 -21.50
C ALA A 179 16.75 -2.17 -21.50
N ALA A 180 17.90 -2.08 -22.17
CA ALA A 180 18.61 -0.82 -22.37
C ALA A 180 18.05 0.02 -23.52
N LEU A 181 17.49 -0.60 -24.57
CA LEU A 181 16.91 0.14 -25.70
C LEU A 181 15.73 -0.56 -26.39
N PHE A 182 15.84 -1.82 -26.82
CA PHE A 182 14.77 -2.51 -27.56
C PHE A 182 13.69 -3.07 -26.62
N SER A 183 12.97 -4.11 -27.02
CA SER A 183 11.80 -4.61 -26.29
C SER A 183 12.19 -5.04 -24.88
N SER A 184 11.50 -4.50 -23.88
CA SER A 184 11.60 -4.90 -22.48
C SER A 184 10.75 -6.15 -22.21
N GLY A 185 11.10 -6.90 -21.17
CA GLY A 185 10.42 -8.15 -20.84
C GLY A 185 9.04 -7.91 -20.25
N VAL A 186 8.04 -8.70 -20.65
CA VAL A 186 6.74 -8.70 -19.98
C VAL A 186 6.81 -9.43 -18.64
N GLY A 187 6.03 -9.00 -17.66
CA GLY A 187 5.85 -9.71 -16.39
C GLY A 187 5.09 -11.02 -16.59
N GLY A 188 5.48 -12.07 -15.86
CA GLY A 188 4.79 -13.35 -15.87
C GLY A 188 3.44 -13.30 -15.17
N ALA A 189 2.47 -14.08 -15.61
CA ALA A 189 1.17 -14.18 -14.92
C ALA A 189 1.32 -14.91 -13.58
N GLY A 190 0.52 -14.53 -12.59
CA GLY A 190 0.37 -15.29 -11.34
C GLY A 190 -0.45 -16.56 -11.55
N GLY A 191 -0.16 -17.59 -10.77
CA GLY A 191 -0.87 -18.87 -10.80
C GLY A 191 -2.23 -18.79 -10.12
N SER A 192 -3.17 -19.62 -10.52
CA SER A 192 -4.48 -19.70 -9.86
C SER A 192 -4.39 -20.38 -8.49
N GLY A 193 -5.21 -19.91 -7.55
CA GLY A 193 -5.42 -20.57 -6.27
C GLY A 193 -6.17 -21.89 -6.42
N GLY A 194 -5.89 -22.82 -5.52
CA GLY A 194 -6.47 -24.15 -5.51
C GLY A 194 -7.91 -24.14 -5.01
N THR A 195 -8.74 -25.04 -5.55
CA THR A 195 -10.11 -25.21 -5.10
C THR A 195 -10.18 -26.11 -3.86
N ALA A 196 -11.07 -25.78 -2.92
CA ALA A 196 -11.55 -26.73 -1.92
C ALA A 196 -12.83 -27.38 -2.43
N LEU A 197 -12.96 -28.70 -2.31
CA LEU A 197 -14.06 -29.44 -2.96
C LEU A 197 -15.28 -29.63 -2.06
N LEU A 198 -15.12 -30.18 -0.86
CA LEU A 198 -16.24 -30.48 0.06
C LEU A 198 -16.27 -29.50 1.24
N LEU A 199 -15.15 -29.39 1.96
CA LEU A 199 -14.97 -28.53 3.12
C LEU A 199 -13.63 -27.82 3.03
N GLY A 200 -13.61 -26.52 3.35
CA GLY A 200 -12.41 -25.70 3.37
C GLY A 200 -12.49 -24.52 2.42
N SER A 201 -11.61 -23.54 2.60
CA SER A 201 -11.57 -22.35 1.75
C SER A 201 -10.75 -22.59 0.48
N GLY A 202 -11.13 -21.94 -0.62
CA GLY A 202 -10.26 -21.84 -1.78
C GLY A 202 -8.98 -21.07 -1.45
N GLY A 203 -7.89 -21.39 -2.14
CA GLY A 203 -6.63 -20.68 -1.97
C GLY A 203 -6.58 -19.38 -2.77
N ALA A 204 -5.70 -18.46 -2.38
CA ALA A 204 -5.55 -17.19 -3.08
C ALA A 204 -4.84 -17.37 -4.43
N GLY A 205 -5.15 -16.52 -5.41
CA GLY A 205 -4.38 -16.41 -6.63
C GLY A 205 -3.02 -15.76 -6.38
N GLY A 206 -2.02 -16.10 -7.19
CA GLY A 206 -0.70 -15.48 -7.15
C GLY A 206 -0.68 -14.11 -7.81
N ASN A 207 0.18 -13.22 -7.35
CA ASN A 207 0.34 -11.90 -7.99
C ASN A 207 1.03 -12.03 -9.35
N GLY A 208 0.70 -11.15 -10.29
CA GLY A 208 1.43 -11.00 -11.54
C GLY A 208 2.81 -10.37 -11.32
N GLY A 209 3.77 -10.72 -12.17
CA GLY A 209 5.12 -10.17 -12.16
C GLY A 209 5.17 -8.76 -12.75
N THR A 210 6.11 -7.93 -12.33
CA THR A 210 6.30 -6.60 -12.91
C THR A 210 6.84 -6.68 -14.33
N GLY A 211 6.44 -5.77 -15.20
CA GLY A 211 7.08 -5.56 -16.50
C GLY A 211 8.51 -5.03 -16.34
N GLY A 212 9.36 -5.35 -17.30
CA GLY A 212 10.75 -4.92 -17.34
C GLY A 212 10.88 -3.44 -17.67
N ALA A 213 11.77 -2.74 -16.98
CA ALA A 213 12.06 -1.34 -17.28
C ALA A 213 12.78 -1.20 -18.63
N ASN A 214 12.52 -0.10 -19.34
CA ASN A 214 13.32 0.36 -20.47
C ASN A 214 14.02 1.68 -20.11
N SER A 215 15.35 1.68 -20.11
CA SER A 215 16.17 2.86 -19.75
C SER A 215 16.72 3.65 -20.95
N GLY A 216 16.34 3.29 -22.17
CA GLY A 216 16.81 3.93 -23.40
C GLY A 216 16.07 5.21 -23.75
N SER A 217 16.77 6.20 -24.31
CA SER A 217 16.22 7.53 -24.61
C SER A 217 16.07 7.86 -26.10
N LEU A 218 16.65 7.05 -27.00
CA LEU A 218 16.65 7.27 -28.45
C LEU A 218 16.33 5.96 -29.21
N PHE A 219 15.14 5.87 -29.82
CA PHE A 219 14.63 4.68 -30.54
C PHE A 219 14.29 3.50 -29.61
N ALA A 220 13.86 3.78 -28.38
CA ALA A 220 13.60 2.72 -27.42
C ALA A 220 12.23 2.07 -27.67
N SER A 221 11.94 0.97 -26.99
CA SER A 221 10.59 0.40 -26.91
C SER A 221 9.93 0.82 -25.59
N PRO A 222 8.59 0.69 -25.47
CA PRO A 222 7.92 0.84 -24.18
C PRO A 222 8.52 -0.10 -23.12
N GLY A 223 8.39 0.29 -21.86
CA GLY A 223 8.54 -0.61 -20.72
C GLY A 223 7.55 -1.78 -20.80
N GLY A 224 7.90 -2.87 -20.14
CA GLY A 224 7.21 -4.14 -20.30
C GLY A 224 5.83 -4.06 -19.67
N THR A 225 4.87 -4.81 -20.19
CA THR A 225 3.57 -4.91 -19.52
C THR A 225 3.71 -5.71 -18.23
N GLY A 226 2.95 -5.32 -17.20
CA GLY A 226 2.81 -6.13 -15.99
C GLY A 226 2.04 -7.42 -16.26
N GLY A 227 2.38 -8.49 -15.55
CA GLY A 227 1.70 -9.77 -15.64
C GLY A 227 0.32 -9.75 -14.98
N ALA A 228 -0.59 -10.57 -15.47
CA ALA A 228 -1.91 -10.74 -14.84
C ALA A 228 -1.79 -11.41 -13.45
N GLY A 229 -2.62 -11.02 -12.50
CA GLY A 229 -2.83 -11.76 -11.25
C GLY A 229 -3.65 -13.03 -11.49
N GLY A 230 -3.39 -14.05 -10.68
CA GLY A 230 -4.10 -15.33 -10.73
C GLY A 230 -5.49 -15.25 -10.10
N HIS A 231 -6.43 -16.06 -10.56
CA HIS A 231 -7.75 -16.17 -9.95
C HIS A 231 -7.68 -16.87 -8.59
N GLY A 232 -8.53 -16.44 -7.65
CA GLY A 232 -8.75 -17.16 -6.38
C GLY A 232 -9.52 -18.46 -6.59
N GLY A 233 -9.23 -19.48 -5.78
CA GLY A 233 -9.89 -20.77 -5.82
C GLY A 233 -11.30 -20.73 -5.23
N ALA A 234 -12.19 -21.61 -5.69
CA ALA A 234 -13.51 -21.77 -5.10
C ALA A 234 -13.44 -22.41 -3.70
N GLY A 235 -14.36 -22.00 -2.81
CA GLY A 235 -14.59 -22.64 -1.52
C GLY A 235 -15.33 -23.96 -1.64
N GLY A 236 -15.30 -24.77 -0.56
CA GLY A 236 -15.93 -26.07 -0.50
C GLY A 236 -17.45 -26.05 -0.73
N LEU A 237 -17.97 -27.15 -1.28
CA LEU A 237 -19.40 -27.33 -1.59
C LEU A 237 -20.29 -27.07 -0.38
N ILE A 238 -19.91 -27.58 0.80
CA ILE A 238 -20.71 -27.44 2.03
C ILE A 238 -20.29 -26.19 2.79
N TRP A 239 -19.00 -26.06 3.11
CA TRP A 239 -18.49 -24.93 3.88
C TRP A 239 -17.14 -24.50 3.35
N GLY A 240 -16.99 -23.20 3.10
CA GLY A 240 -15.73 -22.65 2.65
C GLY A 240 -15.87 -21.30 1.98
N ASN A 241 -14.96 -20.39 2.32
CA ASN A 241 -14.85 -19.11 1.60
C ASN A 241 -14.14 -19.32 0.27
N GLY A 242 -14.46 -18.49 -0.72
CA GLY A 242 -13.62 -18.34 -1.90
C GLY A 242 -12.27 -17.69 -1.57
N GLY A 243 -11.23 -18.04 -2.32
CA GLY A 243 -9.91 -17.43 -2.18
C GLY A 243 -9.85 -16.05 -2.85
N ALA A 244 -8.99 -15.16 -2.37
CA ALA A 244 -8.78 -13.86 -3.01
C ALA A 244 -8.11 -14.02 -4.39
N GLY A 245 -8.43 -13.12 -5.33
CA GLY A 245 -7.67 -12.96 -6.56
C GLY A 245 -6.30 -12.33 -6.29
N GLY A 246 -5.31 -12.67 -7.11
CA GLY A 246 -3.98 -12.08 -7.06
C GLY A 246 -3.95 -10.71 -7.72
N ASN A 247 -3.08 -9.82 -7.28
CA ASN A 247 -2.93 -8.50 -7.88
C ASN A 247 -2.23 -8.59 -9.24
N GLY A 248 -2.56 -7.68 -10.15
CA GLY A 248 -1.81 -7.47 -11.38
C GLY A 248 -0.42 -6.88 -11.08
N GLY A 249 0.57 -7.24 -11.90
CA GLY A 249 1.92 -6.69 -11.80
C GLY A 249 2.00 -5.27 -12.35
N ASN A 250 2.92 -4.45 -11.86
CA ASN A 250 3.12 -3.11 -12.41
C ASN A 250 3.73 -3.16 -13.81
N GLY A 251 3.39 -2.19 -14.66
CA GLY A 251 4.08 -1.94 -15.92
C GLY A 251 5.50 -1.43 -15.68
N GLY A 252 6.39 -1.74 -16.62
CA GLY A 252 7.77 -1.29 -16.61
C GLY A 252 7.88 0.19 -16.99
N THR A 253 8.86 0.87 -16.41
CA THR A 253 9.15 2.27 -16.71
C THR A 253 9.73 2.44 -18.12
N THR A 254 9.54 3.60 -18.73
CA THR A 254 10.09 3.96 -20.06
C THR A 254 10.87 5.27 -19.96
N ALA A 255 11.98 5.41 -20.70
CA ALA A 255 12.78 6.65 -20.76
C ALA A 255 12.75 7.37 -22.13
N ASP A 256 12.05 6.82 -23.15
CA ASP A 256 12.02 7.36 -24.52
C ASP A 256 10.85 8.32 -24.81
N GLY A 257 11.18 9.51 -25.29
CA GLY A 257 10.32 10.69 -25.39
C GLY A 257 9.22 10.68 -26.46
N ALA A 258 8.67 9.52 -26.84
CA ALA A 258 7.47 9.44 -27.68
C ALA A 258 6.55 8.24 -27.36
N LEU A 259 6.92 7.38 -26.41
CA LEU A 259 6.23 6.12 -26.16
C LEU A 259 5.46 6.13 -24.84
N GLU A 260 4.43 5.30 -24.78
CA GLU A 260 3.67 5.05 -23.57
C GLU A 260 4.51 4.21 -22.59
N GLY A 261 4.35 4.45 -21.29
CA GLY A 261 4.85 3.56 -20.24
C GLY A 261 4.28 2.15 -20.37
N GLY A 262 4.93 1.15 -19.76
CA GLY A 262 4.38 -0.20 -19.71
C GLY A 262 3.00 -0.22 -19.08
N THR A 263 2.04 -0.97 -19.61
CA THR A 263 0.72 -1.06 -18.99
C THR A 263 0.78 -1.94 -17.74
N GLY A 264 0.02 -1.58 -16.71
CA GLY A 264 -0.21 -2.45 -15.56
C GLY A 264 -0.93 -3.74 -15.96
N GLY A 265 -0.65 -4.82 -15.25
CA GLY A 265 -1.30 -6.11 -15.41
C GLY A 265 -2.70 -6.13 -14.82
N ILE A 266 -3.55 -7.01 -15.33
CA ILE A 266 -4.92 -7.17 -14.81
C ILE A 266 -4.91 -7.89 -13.44
N GLY A 267 -5.78 -7.50 -12.52
CA GLY A 267 -6.03 -8.22 -11.28
C GLY A 267 -6.85 -9.50 -11.51
N GLY A 268 -6.62 -10.52 -10.69
CA GLY A 268 -7.36 -11.78 -10.72
C GLY A 268 -8.72 -11.67 -10.06
N THR A 269 -9.71 -12.42 -10.52
CA THR A 269 -11.02 -12.48 -9.85
C THR A 269 -10.95 -13.26 -8.55
N GLY A 270 -11.75 -12.86 -7.56
CA GLY A 270 -11.98 -13.64 -6.34
C GLY A 270 -12.72 -14.94 -6.62
N GLY A 271 -12.42 -15.98 -5.86
CA GLY A 271 -13.13 -17.26 -5.89
C GLY A 271 -14.51 -17.14 -5.26
N SER A 272 -15.46 -17.95 -5.71
CA SER A 272 -16.80 -17.99 -5.11
C SER A 272 -16.90 -19.05 -4.02
N ALA A 273 -17.74 -18.82 -3.01
CA ALA A 273 -18.25 -19.86 -2.12
C ALA A 273 -19.46 -20.58 -2.78
N ILE A 274 -19.89 -21.71 -2.21
CA ILE A 274 -20.95 -22.55 -2.81
C ILE A 274 -22.21 -22.63 -1.94
N ALA A 275 -22.20 -23.30 -0.79
CA ALA A 275 -23.39 -23.36 0.09
C ALA A 275 -23.29 -22.38 1.27
N PHE A 276 -22.24 -22.51 2.09
CA PHE A 276 -21.93 -21.63 3.20
C PHE A 276 -20.52 -21.06 3.07
N GLY A 277 -20.39 -19.73 3.17
CA GLY A 277 -19.11 -19.04 3.14
C GLY A 277 -19.15 -17.78 2.29
N ASN A 278 -18.14 -16.95 2.47
CA ASN A 278 -18.01 -15.67 1.81
C ASN A 278 -17.31 -15.82 0.45
N GLY A 279 -17.63 -14.95 -0.49
CA GLY A 279 -16.83 -14.78 -1.69
C GLY A 279 -15.45 -14.23 -1.38
N GLY A 280 -14.46 -14.55 -2.22
CA GLY A 280 -13.11 -13.99 -2.11
C GLY A 280 -13.02 -12.60 -2.72
N GLN A 281 -12.10 -11.77 -2.22
CA GLN A 281 -11.87 -10.43 -2.79
C GLN A 281 -11.29 -10.52 -4.20
N GLY A 282 -11.64 -9.57 -5.07
CA GLY A 282 -10.98 -9.34 -6.34
C GLY A 282 -9.57 -8.76 -6.15
N GLY A 283 -8.64 -9.15 -7.01
CA GLY A 283 -7.27 -8.63 -7.02
C GLY A 283 -7.20 -7.22 -7.59
N ALA A 284 -6.31 -6.39 -7.05
CA ALA A 284 -6.07 -5.06 -7.58
C ALA A 284 -5.46 -5.12 -8.99
N GLY A 285 -5.76 -4.13 -9.81
CA GLY A 285 -5.04 -3.89 -11.05
C GLY A 285 -3.63 -3.36 -10.80
N GLY A 286 -2.67 -3.73 -11.65
CA GLY A 286 -1.30 -3.24 -11.55
C GLY A 286 -1.18 -1.78 -11.98
N ASN A 287 -0.21 -1.05 -11.44
CA ASN A 287 0.02 0.33 -11.86
C ASN A 287 0.65 0.38 -13.25
N GLY A 288 0.34 1.41 -14.02
CA GLY A 288 1.07 1.75 -15.24
C GLY A 288 2.50 2.17 -14.93
N GLY A 289 3.41 1.90 -15.85
CA GLY A 289 4.81 2.26 -15.75
C GLY A 289 5.03 3.75 -15.97
N ASP A 290 5.91 4.34 -15.16
CA ASP A 290 6.24 5.75 -15.26
C ASP A 290 7.16 6.05 -16.46
N HIS A 291 7.10 7.30 -16.90
CA HIS A 291 8.01 7.86 -17.87
C HIS A 291 9.09 8.70 -17.16
N SER A 292 10.35 8.26 -17.18
CA SER A 292 11.43 8.85 -16.35
C SER A 292 12.41 9.78 -17.09
N GLY A 293 12.20 10.05 -18.39
CA GLY A 293 13.05 10.95 -19.19
C GLY A 293 12.38 11.45 -20.47
N GLY A 294 12.77 12.62 -20.99
CA GLY A 294 12.21 13.16 -22.25
C GLY A 294 10.73 13.58 -22.20
N ASN A 295 10.05 13.61 -23.35
CA ASN A 295 8.63 13.99 -23.49
C ASN A 295 7.75 12.75 -23.77
N GLY A 296 7.53 11.87 -22.80
CA GLY A 296 6.75 10.63 -23.03
C GLY A 296 5.48 10.50 -22.18
N ILE A 297 4.59 9.61 -22.63
CA ILE A 297 3.27 9.37 -22.02
C ILE A 297 3.42 8.30 -20.94
N GLY A 298 2.77 8.47 -19.79
CA GLY A 298 2.75 7.45 -18.73
C GLY A 298 1.93 6.22 -19.11
N GLY A 299 2.27 5.05 -18.55
CA GLY A 299 1.58 3.79 -18.85
C GLY A 299 0.17 3.73 -18.27
N LYS A 300 -0.77 3.02 -18.92
CA LYS A 300 -2.10 2.80 -18.34
C LYS A 300 -2.05 1.87 -17.13
N GLY A 301 -2.90 2.14 -16.13
CA GLY A 301 -3.19 1.17 -15.08
C GLY A 301 -3.88 -0.07 -15.64
N GLY A 302 -3.61 -1.22 -15.03
CA GLY A 302 -4.24 -2.50 -15.36
C GLY A 302 -5.61 -2.62 -14.73
N ALA A 303 -6.54 -3.30 -15.41
CA ALA A 303 -7.89 -3.52 -14.90
C ALA A 303 -7.87 -4.32 -13.58
N SER A 304 -8.86 -4.09 -12.73
CA SER A 304 -9.04 -4.82 -11.48
C SER A 304 -9.82 -6.12 -11.66
N GLY A 305 -9.76 -6.99 -10.65
CA GLY A 305 -10.55 -8.22 -10.58
C GLY A 305 -11.88 -8.01 -9.84
N ASN A 306 -12.91 -8.73 -10.26
CA ASN A 306 -14.20 -8.75 -9.53
C ASN A 306 -14.10 -9.62 -8.28
N GLY A 307 -14.88 -9.28 -7.26
CA GLY A 307 -15.11 -10.12 -6.09
C GLY A 307 -15.91 -11.38 -6.42
N GLY A 308 -15.68 -12.45 -5.66
CA GLY A 308 -16.39 -13.71 -5.80
C GLY A 308 -17.78 -13.66 -5.17
N ASN A 309 -18.69 -14.51 -5.64
CA ASN A 309 -20.02 -14.61 -5.04
C ASN A 309 -19.98 -15.37 -3.72
N ALA A 310 -20.92 -15.05 -2.84
CA ALA A 310 -21.14 -15.76 -1.59
C ALA A 310 -21.77 -17.14 -1.80
N GLY A 311 -21.82 -17.93 -0.72
CA GLY A 311 -22.59 -19.16 -0.66
C GLY A 311 -24.09 -18.92 -0.87
N GLN A 312 -24.77 -19.92 -1.43
CA GLN A 312 -26.19 -19.85 -1.76
C GLN A 312 -27.07 -19.68 -0.51
N VAL A 313 -26.66 -20.21 0.65
CA VAL A 313 -27.47 -20.20 1.88
C VAL A 313 -27.04 -19.08 2.82
N PHE A 314 -25.74 -18.98 3.12
CA PHE A 314 -25.20 -17.97 4.00
C PHE A 314 -23.80 -17.54 3.55
N GLY A 315 -23.59 -16.23 3.54
CA GLY A 315 -22.28 -15.61 3.40
C GLY A 315 -22.36 -14.28 2.65
N ASP A 316 -21.30 -13.51 2.76
CA ASP A 316 -21.17 -12.21 2.11
C ASP A 316 -20.44 -12.34 0.77
N GLY A 317 -20.79 -11.48 -0.19
CA GLY A 317 -20.06 -11.35 -1.43
C GLY A 317 -18.66 -10.77 -1.19
N GLY A 318 -17.69 -11.18 -2.00
CA GLY A 318 -16.35 -10.60 -1.95
C GLY A 318 -16.34 -9.17 -2.52
N THR A 319 -15.52 -8.29 -1.98
CA THR A 319 -15.29 -6.95 -2.53
C THR A 319 -14.57 -7.04 -3.87
N GLY A 320 -14.83 -6.06 -4.74
CA GLY A 320 -14.05 -5.86 -5.96
C GLY A 320 -12.64 -5.36 -5.68
N GLY A 321 -11.72 -5.64 -6.60
CA GLY A 321 -10.34 -5.14 -6.53
C GLY A 321 -10.25 -3.67 -6.92
N THR A 322 -9.25 -2.96 -6.39
CA THR A 322 -8.99 -1.57 -6.79
C THR A 322 -8.42 -1.49 -8.22
N GLY A 323 -8.86 -0.53 -9.02
CA GLY A 323 -8.28 -0.26 -10.34
C GLY A 323 -6.81 0.14 -10.24
N GLY A 324 -6.00 -0.28 -11.20
CA GLY A 324 -4.60 0.13 -11.31
C GLY A 324 -4.48 1.62 -11.62
N ALA A 325 -3.53 2.29 -10.97
CA ALA A 325 -3.23 3.70 -11.24
C ALA A 325 -2.48 3.85 -12.58
N GLY A 326 -2.68 4.97 -13.27
CA GLY A 326 -1.85 5.34 -14.42
C GLY A 326 -0.46 5.79 -14.00
N GLY A 327 0.56 5.46 -14.81
CA GLY A 327 1.93 5.91 -14.62
C GLY A 327 2.10 7.38 -14.94
N ALA A 328 3.11 8.02 -14.35
CA ALA A 328 3.45 9.41 -14.64
C ALA A 328 3.98 9.58 -16.07
N GLY A 329 3.53 10.61 -16.78
CA GLY A 329 4.15 11.12 -17.99
C GLY A 329 5.29 12.10 -17.66
N SER A 330 6.04 12.50 -18.68
CA SER A 330 7.16 13.45 -18.55
C SER A 330 7.06 14.61 -19.54
N GLY A 331 7.57 15.78 -19.13
CA GLY A 331 7.54 17.00 -19.93
C GLY A 331 6.11 17.50 -20.19
N THR A 332 5.79 17.74 -21.47
CA THR A 332 4.47 18.22 -21.90
C THR A 332 3.53 17.10 -22.32
N LYS A 333 3.79 15.86 -21.91
CA LYS A 333 2.99 14.69 -22.31
C LYS A 333 2.10 14.19 -21.19
N ALA A 334 1.07 13.48 -21.61
CA ALA A 334 0.01 13.06 -20.74
C ALA A 334 0.46 11.99 -19.74
N GLY A 335 -0.15 12.00 -18.55
CA GLY A 335 -0.06 10.85 -17.67
C GLY A 335 -0.89 9.70 -18.20
N GLY A 336 -0.57 8.48 -17.76
CA GLY A 336 -1.34 7.30 -18.10
C GLY A 336 -2.72 7.31 -17.47
N THR A 337 -3.70 6.69 -18.11
CA THR A 337 -5.05 6.60 -17.53
C THR A 337 -5.07 5.59 -16.39
N GLY A 338 -5.80 5.91 -15.32
CA GLY A 338 -6.24 4.92 -14.34
C GLY A 338 -7.28 3.98 -14.96
N SER A 339 -7.55 2.88 -14.27
CA SER A 339 -8.54 1.88 -14.70
C SER A 339 -9.69 1.76 -13.71
N ASP A 340 -10.82 1.21 -14.15
CA ASP A 340 -11.98 1.07 -13.30
C ASP A 340 -11.75 0.05 -12.16
N GLY A 341 -12.42 0.29 -11.03
CA GLY A 341 -12.49 -0.64 -9.92
C GLY A 341 -13.41 -1.84 -10.21
N GLY A 342 -13.15 -2.94 -9.53
CA GLY A 342 -13.80 -4.22 -9.79
C GLY A 342 -15.19 -4.26 -9.17
N HIS A 343 -16.08 -5.05 -9.74
CA HIS A 343 -17.40 -5.22 -9.15
C HIS A 343 -17.33 -6.10 -7.89
N GLY A 344 -18.13 -5.77 -6.88
CA GLY A 344 -18.36 -6.63 -5.74
C GLY A 344 -19.18 -7.86 -6.12
N GLY A 345 -18.99 -8.95 -5.38
CA GLY A 345 -19.70 -10.20 -5.56
C GLY A 345 -21.08 -10.19 -4.92
N ASN A 346 -21.99 -11.01 -5.43
CA ASN A 346 -23.36 -11.08 -4.95
C ASN A 346 -23.49 -12.05 -3.77
N ALA A 347 -24.37 -11.73 -2.83
CA ALA A 347 -24.97 -12.70 -1.91
C ALA A 347 -26.27 -13.27 -2.50
N THR A 348 -26.72 -14.42 -1.96
CA THR A 348 -27.88 -15.14 -2.50
C THR A 348 -29.09 -15.13 -1.54
N LEU A 349 -29.04 -15.88 -0.43
CA LEU A 349 -30.17 -16.00 0.50
C LEU A 349 -30.00 -15.14 1.75
N ILE A 350 -28.93 -15.37 2.53
CA ILE A 350 -28.56 -14.60 3.72
C ILE A 350 -27.12 -14.09 3.57
N GLY A 351 -26.92 -12.79 3.71
CA GLY A 351 -25.62 -12.14 3.68
C GLY A 351 -25.60 -10.90 2.81
N ASN A 352 -24.58 -10.07 2.97
CA ASN A 352 -24.44 -8.81 2.28
C ASN A 352 -23.74 -9.00 0.93
N GLY A 353 -24.08 -8.17 -0.06
CA GLY A 353 -23.28 -8.06 -1.27
C GLY A 353 -21.93 -7.44 -0.95
N GLY A 354 -20.90 -7.81 -1.71
CA GLY A 354 -19.57 -7.22 -1.55
C GLY A 354 -19.51 -5.81 -2.12
N ASP A 355 -18.67 -4.95 -1.55
CA ASP A 355 -18.45 -3.61 -2.06
C ASP A 355 -17.69 -3.62 -3.40
N GLY A 356 -17.95 -2.63 -4.26
CA GLY A 356 -17.16 -2.40 -5.45
C GLY A 356 -15.79 -1.81 -5.10
N GLY A 357 -14.77 -2.16 -5.87
CA GLY A 357 -13.43 -1.61 -5.69
C GLY A 357 -13.33 -0.16 -6.13
N ALA A 358 -12.43 0.61 -5.53
CA ALA A 358 -12.13 1.97 -5.97
C ALA A 358 -11.51 2.01 -7.37
N GLY A 359 -11.78 3.07 -8.13
CA GLY A 359 -11.10 3.34 -9.40
C GLY A 359 -9.63 3.70 -9.21
N GLY A 360 -8.81 3.40 -10.21
CA GLY A 360 -7.40 3.76 -10.25
C GLY A 360 -7.21 5.25 -10.52
N ALA A 361 -6.25 5.87 -9.84
CA ALA A 361 -5.91 7.26 -10.08
C ALA A 361 -5.34 7.46 -11.50
N GLY A 362 -5.57 8.64 -12.08
CA GLY A 362 -4.85 9.05 -13.29
C GLY A 362 -3.38 9.32 -12.98
N GLY A 363 -2.49 9.09 -13.94
CA GLY A 363 -1.08 9.42 -13.81
C GLY A 363 -0.81 10.92 -13.93
N ALA A 364 0.22 11.42 -13.25
CA ALA A 364 0.66 12.81 -13.38
C ALA A 364 1.13 13.10 -14.83
N GLY A 365 0.84 14.28 -15.38
CA GLY A 365 1.30 14.68 -16.72
C GLY A 365 0.56 15.91 -17.24
N SER A 366 0.85 16.32 -18.47
CA SER A 366 0.21 17.48 -19.14
C SER A 366 -0.43 17.05 -20.46
N PRO A 367 -1.76 16.77 -20.51
CA PRO A 367 -2.70 16.74 -19.39
C PRO A 367 -2.50 15.53 -18.46
N ALA A 368 -3.03 15.59 -17.25
CA ALA A 368 -3.08 14.43 -16.38
C ALA A 368 -3.87 13.28 -17.02
N GLY A 369 -3.53 12.05 -16.64
CA GLY A 369 -4.30 10.88 -17.04
C GLY A 369 -5.72 10.94 -16.47
N ALA A 370 -6.68 10.41 -17.23
CA ALA A 370 -8.04 10.26 -16.72
C ALA A 370 -8.06 9.24 -15.57
N PRO A 371 -8.77 9.51 -14.46
CA PRO A 371 -9.00 8.50 -13.43
C PRO A 371 -9.99 7.44 -13.91
N GLY A 372 -9.93 6.25 -13.30
CA GLY A 372 -10.94 5.21 -13.47
C GLY A 372 -12.17 5.46 -12.61
N ASN A 373 -13.29 4.89 -13.00
CA ASN A 373 -14.52 4.86 -12.20
C ASN A 373 -14.41 3.81 -11.09
N GLY A 374 -15.20 3.96 -10.02
CA GLY A 374 -15.34 2.89 -9.04
C GLY A 374 -16.20 1.74 -9.58
N GLY A 375 -15.95 0.53 -9.10
CA GLY A 375 -16.76 -0.63 -9.40
C GLY A 375 -18.10 -0.59 -8.69
N THR A 376 -19.11 -1.26 -9.24
CA THR A 376 -20.41 -1.38 -8.56
C THR A 376 -20.35 -2.39 -7.42
N GLY A 377 -21.10 -2.16 -6.34
CA GLY A 377 -21.32 -3.17 -5.31
C GLY A 377 -22.18 -4.33 -5.82
N GLY A 378 -22.08 -5.48 -5.13
CA GLY A 378 -22.89 -6.66 -5.38
C GLY A 378 -24.26 -6.61 -4.68
N THR A 379 -25.19 -7.45 -5.10
CA THR A 379 -26.52 -7.52 -4.50
C THR A 379 -26.50 -8.26 -3.16
N GLY A 380 -27.27 -7.77 -2.17
CA GLY A 380 -27.52 -8.48 -0.91
C GLY A 380 -28.44 -9.69 -1.06
N GLY A 381 -28.45 -10.56 -0.05
CA GLY A 381 -29.29 -11.74 0.01
C GLY A 381 -30.79 -11.41 0.06
N VAL A 382 -31.61 -12.23 -0.61
CA VAL A 382 -33.05 -11.97 -0.79
C VAL A 382 -33.88 -12.09 0.50
N LEU A 383 -33.39 -12.81 1.51
CA LEU A 383 -34.06 -12.95 2.80
C LEU A 383 -33.53 -11.95 3.84
N PHE A 384 -32.20 -11.88 3.98
CA PHE A 384 -31.51 -10.88 4.79
C PHE A 384 -30.19 -10.50 4.12
N GLY A 385 -29.91 -9.22 3.98
CA GLY A 385 -28.66 -8.73 3.39
C GLY A 385 -28.78 -7.34 2.81
N GLN A 386 -27.73 -6.53 2.97
CA GLN A 386 -27.60 -5.25 2.28
C GLN A 386 -26.83 -5.44 0.98
N SER A 387 -27.16 -4.65 -0.05
CA SER A 387 -26.30 -4.56 -1.23
C SER A 387 -25.00 -3.85 -0.88
N GLY A 388 -23.92 -4.25 -1.52
CA GLY A 388 -22.63 -3.59 -1.38
C GLY A 388 -22.66 -2.18 -1.95
N SER A 389 -21.80 -1.33 -1.41
CA SER A 389 -21.59 0.03 -1.89
C SER A 389 -20.79 0.02 -3.20
N SER A 390 -21.01 1.02 -4.06
CA SER A 390 -20.13 1.25 -5.20
C SER A 390 -18.82 1.86 -4.72
N GLY A 391 -17.71 1.45 -5.30
CA GLY A 391 -16.41 2.03 -5.02
C GLY A 391 -16.34 3.50 -5.43
N PRO A 392 -15.48 4.30 -4.79
CA PRO A 392 -15.24 5.66 -5.22
C PRO A 392 -14.48 5.69 -6.56
N PRO A 393 -14.67 6.72 -7.40
CA PRO A 393 -13.79 6.98 -8.55
C PRO A 393 -12.34 7.22 -8.11
N GLY A 394 -11.40 6.97 -9.01
CA GLY A 394 -9.98 7.28 -8.78
C GLY A 394 -9.73 8.78 -8.67
N ALA A 395 -8.69 9.14 -7.92
CA ALA A 395 -8.26 10.53 -7.83
C ALA A 395 -7.77 11.03 -9.21
N ALA A 396 -8.22 12.21 -9.64
CA ALA A 396 -7.66 12.87 -10.81
C ALA A 396 -6.22 13.30 -10.50
N ALA A 397 -5.27 12.99 -11.38
CA ALA A 397 -3.91 13.51 -11.22
C ALA A 397 -3.93 15.03 -11.36
N LEU A 398 -3.33 15.75 -10.41
CA LEU A 398 -3.15 17.19 -10.49
C LEU A 398 -1.97 17.49 -11.41
N ALA A 399 -2.24 18.01 -12.61
CA ALA A 399 -1.23 18.66 -13.42
C ALA A 399 -1.07 20.09 -12.90
N PHE A 400 0.04 20.40 -12.22
CA PHE A 400 0.43 21.79 -12.02
C PHE A 400 1.02 22.29 -13.36
N PRO A 401 0.36 23.20 -14.10
CA PRO A 401 1.07 23.92 -15.14
C PRO A 401 2.23 24.64 -14.45
N SER A 402 3.44 24.61 -15.02
CA SER A 402 4.51 25.49 -14.57
C SER A 402 4.06 26.94 -14.77
N LEU A 403 3.43 27.52 -13.74
CA LEU A 403 2.98 28.89 -13.73
C LEU A 403 4.21 29.75 -13.47
N SER A 404 4.56 30.54 -14.49
CA SER A 404 5.51 31.63 -14.39
C SER A 404 5.24 32.48 -13.14
N SER A 405 6.32 32.87 -12.47
CA SER A 405 6.44 33.44 -11.13
C SER A 405 5.83 34.84 -10.93
N SER A 406 4.58 35.08 -11.32
CA SER A 406 4.02 36.44 -11.30
C SER A 406 2.54 36.58 -10.90
N VAL A 407 1.99 35.67 -10.08
CA VAL A 407 0.68 35.90 -9.43
C VAL A 407 0.69 35.48 -7.95
N PRO A 408 0.42 36.40 -6.99
CA PRO A 408 0.50 36.15 -5.54
C PRO A 408 -0.68 35.32 -4.95
N ILE A 409 -1.44 34.60 -5.78
CA ILE A 409 -2.62 33.81 -5.35
C ILE A 409 -2.22 32.39 -4.86
N LEU A 410 -0.98 31.94 -5.11
CA LEU A 410 -0.51 30.58 -4.82
C LEU A 410 0.35 30.41 -3.56
N GLY A 411 0.78 31.51 -2.91
CA GLY A 411 1.70 31.45 -1.76
C GLY A 411 1.28 30.45 -0.66
N PRO A 412 0.01 30.43 -0.22
CA PRO A 412 -0.46 29.48 0.78
C PRO A 412 -0.36 27.99 0.40
N TYR A 413 -0.47 27.65 -0.89
CA TYR A 413 -0.33 26.28 -1.37
C TYR A 413 1.14 25.87 -1.52
N GLU A 414 2.01 26.82 -1.90
CA GLU A 414 3.46 26.62 -1.90
C GLU A 414 3.98 26.39 -0.48
N ASP A 415 3.49 27.16 0.49
CA ASP A 415 3.83 27.01 1.92
C ASP A 415 3.35 25.66 2.46
N LEU A 416 2.14 25.22 2.12
CA LEU A 416 1.63 23.90 2.51
C LEU A 416 2.54 22.77 2.00
N ILE A 417 2.91 22.80 0.72
CA ILE A 417 3.76 21.77 0.11
C ILE A 417 5.17 21.81 0.72
N ALA A 418 5.76 23.00 0.84
CA ALA A 418 7.10 23.18 1.39
C ALA A 418 7.19 22.71 2.85
N ASN A 419 6.22 23.07 3.70
CA ASN A 419 6.17 22.66 5.10
C ASN A 419 5.95 21.15 5.25
N THR A 420 5.09 20.57 4.42
CA THR A 420 4.84 19.12 4.44
C THR A 420 6.08 18.33 4.04
N VAL A 421 6.78 18.75 2.98
CA VAL A 421 8.03 18.12 2.53
C VAL A 421 9.14 18.28 3.58
N ALA A 422 9.28 19.46 4.18
CA ALA A 422 10.27 19.71 5.24
C ALA A 422 10.02 18.83 6.48
N ASN A 423 8.76 18.70 6.90
CA ASN A 423 8.37 17.87 8.05
C ASN A 423 8.57 16.36 7.76
N LEU A 424 8.24 15.89 6.55
CA LEU A 424 8.54 14.51 6.14
C LEU A 424 10.04 14.23 6.01
N ALA A 425 10.80 15.15 5.44
CA ALA A 425 12.25 15.04 5.33
C ALA A 425 12.91 15.01 6.72
N SER A 426 12.38 15.77 7.69
CA SER A 426 12.80 15.71 9.09
C SER A 426 12.59 14.31 9.69
N ILE A 427 11.39 13.73 9.53
CA ILE A 427 11.08 12.36 9.97
C ILE A 427 12.02 11.34 9.31
N GLY A 428 12.25 11.45 7.99
CA GLY A 428 13.15 10.58 7.24
C GLY A 428 14.61 10.65 7.69
N ASN A 429 15.11 11.86 7.99
CA ASN A 429 16.46 12.06 8.51
C ASN A 429 16.62 11.51 9.94
N THR A 430 15.59 11.59 10.78
CA THR A 430 15.59 10.95 12.11
C THR A 430 15.65 9.42 11.98
N TRP A 431 14.92 8.85 11.02
CA TRP A 431 14.93 7.40 10.75
C TRP A 431 16.28 6.88 10.23
N LEU A 432 17.00 7.69 9.44
CA LEU A 432 18.33 7.37 8.95
C LEU A 432 19.41 7.52 10.05
N ALA A 433 19.19 8.40 11.03
CA ALA A 433 20.10 8.64 12.13
C ALA A 433 19.98 7.58 13.24
N ASP A 434 18.78 7.05 13.47
CA ASP A 434 18.54 5.98 14.44
C ASP A 434 17.40 5.07 13.95
N PRO A 435 17.70 4.03 13.15
CA PRO A 435 16.71 3.11 12.58
C PRO A 435 16.12 2.21 13.69
N ALA A 436 15.18 2.77 14.45
CA ALA A 436 14.31 2.19 15.47
C ALA A 436 14.97 1.15 16.43
N PRO A 437 15.24 1.50 17.71
CA PRO A 437 15.85 0.60 18.69
C PRO A 437 15.00 -0.63 19.04
N PHE A 438 13.71 -0.63 18.67
CA PHE A 438 12.80 -1.76 18.88
C PHE A 438 12.94 -2.88 17.84
N LEU A 439 13.53 -2.59 16.66
CA LEU A 439 13.65 -3.60 15.60
C LEU A 439 14.49 -4.79 16.07
N GLN A 440 15.56 -4.57 16.84
CA GLN A 440 16.42 -5.66 17.28
C GLN A 440 15.79 -6.58 18.34
N GLN A 441 14.83 -6.10 19.12
CA GLN A 441 14.19 -6.90 20.18
C GLN A 441 12.79 -7.40 19.80
N TYR A 442 12.19 -6.87 18.73
CA TYR A 442 10.93 -7.32 18.13
C TYR A 442 11.11 -8.29 16.94
N LEU A 443 12.30 -8.34 16.32
CA LEU A 443 12.63 -9.31 15.27
C LEU A 443 12.57 -10.79 15.74
N ALA A 444 12.26 -11.04 17.02
CA ALA A 444 11.95 -12.36 17.54
C ALA A 444 10.44 -12.66 17.70
N ASN A 445 9.50 -11.71 17.57
CA ASN A 445 8.07 -11.99 17.72
C ASN A 445 7.13 -10.97 17.01
N GLN A 446 6.36 -11.46 16.01
CA GLN A 446 5.04 -10.97 15.53
C GLN A 446 4.98 -9.83 14.47
N PHE A 447 4.93 -10.18 13.18
CA PHE A 447 4.84 -9.26 12.01
C PHE A 447 3.47 -8.55 11.79
N GLY A 448 2.79 -8.04 12.82
CA GLY A 448 1.38 -7.59 12.71
C GLY A 448 1.08 -6.08 12.70
N TYR A 449 1.83 -5.25 13.42
CA TYR A 449 1.33 -3.90 13.78
C TYR A 449 1.84 -2.75 12.89
N GLY A 450 2.99 -2.90 12.23
CA GLY A 450 3.53 -1.86 11.33
C GLY A 450 2.69 -1.63 10.07
N GLN A 451 1.95 -2.65 9.63
CA GLN A 451 1.05 -2.55 8.48
C GLN A 451 -0.18 -1.67 8.79
N LEU A 452 -0.75 -1.75 10.00
CA LEU A 452 -2.01 -1.07 10.34
C LEU A 452 -1.84 0.45 10.48
N THR A 453 -0.74 0.91 11.08
CA THR A 453 -0.45 2.34 11.21
C THR A 453 -0.06 2.96 9.87
N LEU A 454 0.69 2.23 9.04
CA LEU A 454 1.12 2.71 7.73
C LEU A 454 -0.05 2.73 6.72
N THR A 455 -0.95 1.74 6.77
CA THR A 455 -2.16 1.71 5.95
C THR A 455 -3.16 2.78 6.37
N ALA A 456 -3.45 2.94 7.67
CA ALA A 456 -4.35 4.01 8.14
C ALA A 456 -3.83 5.43 7.83
N LEU A 457 -2.51 5.64 7.91
CA LEU A 457 -1.90 6.92 7.55
C LEU A 457 -1.90 7.15 6.03
N THR A 458 -1.69 6.09 5.24
CA THR A 458 -1.72 6.16 3.77
C THR A 458 -3.15 6.40 3.27
N ASP A 459 -4.15 5.77 3.89
CA ASP A 459 -5.56 5.91 3.53
C ASP A 459 -6.13 7.27 3.97
N ALA A 460 -5.77 7.76 5.17
CA ALA A 460 -6.12 9.12 5.60
C ALA A 460 -5.47 10.22 4.75
N THR A 461 -4.23 10.03 4.30
CA THR A 461 -3.53 10.95 3.37
C THR A 461 -4.16 10.93 1.98
N ARG A 462 -4.62 9.75 1.53
CA ARG A 462 -5.30 9.54 0.26
C ARG A 462 -6.69 10.17 0.24
N ASP A 463 -7.48 10.00 1.30
CA ASP A 463 -8.83 10.55 1.39
C ASP A 463 -8.85 12.06 1.63
N PHE A 464 -7.84 12.59 2.32
CA PHE A 464 -7.58 14.02 2.39
C PHE A 464 -7.21 14.61 1.01
N ALA A 465 -6.37 13.93 0.23
CA ALA A 465 -6.05 14.33 -1.14
C ALA A 465 -7.28 14.27 -2.08
N ILE A 466 -8.18 13.31 -1.86
CA ILE A 466 -9.47 13.20 -2.56
C ILE A 466 -10.40 14.35 -2.19
N GLY A 467 -10.48 14.75 -0.91
CA GLY A 467 -11.22 15.93 -0.45
C GLY A 467 -10.68 17.24 -1.01
N LEU A 468 -9.35 17.38 -1.06
CA LEU A 468 -8.65 18.55 -1.60
C LEU A 468 -8.85 18.69 -3.12
N ALA A 469 -8.97 17.59 -3.85
CA ALA A 469 -9.27 17.57 -5.28
C ALA A 469 -10.72 17.98 -5.62
N GLY A 470 -11.63 18.05 -4.63
CA GLY A 470 -13.01 18.51 -4.77
C GLY A 470 -13.22 20.03 -4.68
N ILE A 471 -12.17 20.79 -4.30
CA ILE A 471 -12.19 22.25 -4.11
C ILE A 471 -12.32 23.05 -5.43
N PRO A 472 -11.65 22.67 -6.55
CA PRO A 472 -11.68 23.47 -7.78
C PRO A 472 -13.07 23.65 -8.41
N PRO A 473 -13.95 22.62 -8.51
CA PRO A 473 -15.31 22.79 -9.02
C PRO A 473 -16.18 23.72 -8.15
N SER A 474 -16.09 23.62 -6.82
CA SER A 474 -16.84 24.46 -5.88
C SER A 474 -16.36 25.91 -5.85
N LEU A 475 -15.05 26.14 -6.04
CA LEU A 475 -14.49 27.47 -6.18
C LEU A 475 -14.96 28.14 -7.48
N GLN A 476 -15.15 27.35 -8.54
CA GLN A 476 -15.70 27.81 -9.81
C GLN A 476 -17.16 28.25 -9.69
N SER A 477 -17.98 27.50 -8.93
CA SER A 477 -19.36 27.86 -8.57
C SER A 477 -19.42 29.10 -7.67
N ALA A 478 -18.55 29.20 -6.66
CA ALA A 478 -18.48 30.36 -5.77
C ALA A 478 -18.02 31.64 -6.49
N LEU A 479 -17.08 31.54 -7.43
CA LEU A 479 -16.67 32.65 -8.30
C LEU A 479 -17.79 33.09 -9.25
N GLN A 480 -18.63 32.16 -9.73
CA GLN A 480 -19.80 32.47 -10.56
C GLN A 480 -20.90 33.15 -9.74
N ALA A 481 -21.15 32.71 -8.51
CA ALA A 481 -22.08 33.35 -7.58
C ALA A 481 -21.63 34.77 -7.19
N LEU A 482 -20.33 34.94 -6.92
CA LEU A 482 -19.75 36.25 -6.61
C LEU A 482 -19.75 37.19 -7.83
N ALA A 483 -19.47 36.68 -9.03
CA ALA A 483 -19.58 37.44 -10.28
C ALA A 483 -21.04 37.85 -10.60
N ALA A 484 -22.02 37.10 -10.10
CA ALA A 484 -23.45 37.42 -10.19
C ALA A 484 -23.95 38.37 -9.08
N GLY A 485 -23.09 38.80 -8.15
CA GLY A 485 -23.47 39.64 -7.01
C GLY A 485 -24.17 38.89 -5.87
N ASP A 486 -24.20 37.56 -5.92
CA ASP A 486 -24.77 36.70 -4.89
C ASP A 486 -23.69 36.23 -3.90
N VAL A 487 -23.42 37.12 -2.94
CA VAL A 487 -22.45 36.87 -1.85
C VAL A 487 -22.92 35.74 -0.94
N SER A 488 -24.22 35.48 -0.83
CA SER A 488 -24.78 34.42 0.02
C SER A 488 -24.60 33.03 -0.62
N GLY A 489 -24.76 32.93 -1.94
CA GLY A 489 -24.49 31.72 -2.71
C GLY A 489 -23.00 31.35 -2.69
N ALA A 490 -22.12 32.35 -2.90
CA ALA A 490 -20.67 32.14 -2.89
C ALA A 490 -20.13 31.63 -1.54
N VAL A 491 -20.69 32.13 -0.42
CA VAL A 491 -20.30 31.70 0.93
C VAL A 491 -20.81 30.28 1.24
N THR A 492 -21.99 29.91 0.76
CA THR A 492 -22.60 28.58 1.00
C THR A 492 -21.86 27.47 0.23
N ASP A 493 -21.44 27.75 -1.00
CA ASP A 493 -20.69 26.80 -1.84
C ASP A 493 -19.26 26.56 -1.31
N VAL A 494 -18.62 27.61 -0.76
CA VAL A 494 -17.29 27.50 -0.13
C VAL A 494 -17.37 26.74 1.20
N LEU A 495 -18.40 27.01 2.02
CA LEU A 495 -18.61 26.27 3.28
C LEU A 495 -18.91 24.79 3.03
N GLY A 496 -19.68 24.45 2.00
CA GLY A 496 -19.93 23.07 1.59
C GLY A 496 -18.68 22.32 1.09
N ALA A 497 -17.76 23.04 0.44
CA ALA A 497 -16.48 22.50 -0.02
C ALA A 497 -15.51 22.21 1.13
N VAL A 498 -15.43 23.11 2.11
CA VAL A 498 -14.57 22.94 3.30
C VAL A 498 -15.08 21.79 4.18
N VAL A 499 -16.38 21.63 4.35
CA VAL A 499 -16.95 20.50 5.13
C VAL A 499 -16.66 19.14 4.48
N LYS A 500 -16.70 19.04 3.15
CA LYS A 500 -16.38 17.80 2.40
C LYS A 500 -14.92 17.36 2.45
N VAL A 501 -13.99 18.27 2.78
CA VAL A 501 -12.56 17.95 2.96
C VAL A 501 -12.32 17.16 4.26
N PHE A 502 -13.19 17.33 5.27
CA PHE A 502 -13.04 16.74 6.59
C PHE A 502 -14.07 15.66 6.92
N VAL A 503 -15.24 15.69 6.28
CA VAL A 503 -16.34 14.72 6.47
C VAL A 503 -16.98 14.41 5.11
N SER A 504 -16.79 13.19 4.60
CA SER A 504 -17.42 12.72 3.35
C SER A 504 -18.87 12.24 3.55
N GLY A 505 -19.27 11.97 4.81
CA GLY A 505 -20.64 11.66 5.20
C GLY A 505 -20.81 11.48 6.72
N VAL A 506 -22.07 11.53 7.19
CA VAL A 506 -22.46 11.18 8.57
C VAL A 506 -23.39 9.97 8.46
N ASP A 507 -23.01 8.84 9.05
CA ASP A 507 -23.96 7.74 9.25
C ASP A 507 -24.80 8.03 10.50
N ALA A 508 -26.08 8.30 10.29
CA ALA A 508 -27.07 8.58 11.33
C ALA A 508 -28.09 7.45 11.51
N SER A 509 -27.74 6.22 11.11
CA SER A 509 -28.61 5.04 11.22
C SER A 509 -28.92 4.65 12.68
N ASP A 510 -28.08 5.08 13.63
CA ASP A 510 -28.27 4.90 15.07
C ASP A 510 -27.96 6.21 15.81
N LEU A 511 -28.97 6.84 16.42
CA LEU A 511 -28.80 8.08 17.20
C LEU A 511 -27.97 7.87 18.48
N SER A 512 -27.60 6.63 18.80
CA SER A 512 -26.71 6.26 19.90
C SER A 512 -25.22 6.27 19.52
N ASN A 513 -24.91 6.20 18.22
CA ASN A 513 -23.53 6.04 17.72
C ASN A 513 -23.38 6.65 16.32
N ILE A 514 -23.05 7.94 16.29
CA ILE A 514 -22.84 8.70 15.05
C ILE A 514 -21.41 8.44 14.55
N LEU A 515 -21.26 7.68 13.46
CA LEU A 515 -19.96 7.44 12.81
C LEU A 515 -19.67 8.54 11.78
N LEU A 516 -18.53 9.21 11.98
CA LEU A 516 -18.02 10.24 11.08
C LEU A 516 -17.23 9.58 9.95
N LEU A 517 -17.72 9.63 8.71
CA LEU A 517 -16.96 9.15 7.54
C LEU A 517 -16.13 10.32 6.97
N GLY A 518 -14.85 10.05 6.73
CA GLY A 518 -13.84 11.02 6.28
C GLY A 518 -12.49 10.79 6.98
N PRO A 519 -11.46 11.61 6.71
CA PRO A 519 -10.10 11.45 7.28
C PRO A 519 -10.06 11.35 8.81
N VAL A 520 -11.06 11.91 9.49
CA VAL A 520 -11.23 11.84 10.95
C VAL A 520 -11.77 10.47 11.43
N GLY A 521 -12.56 9.78 10.61
CA GLY A 521 -13.05 8.42 10.84
C GLY A 521 -11.98 7.35 10.63
N ASP A 522 -11.07 7.55 9.68
CA ASP A 522 -9.98 6.60 9.37
C ASP A 522 -8.78 6.69 10.35
N LEU A 523 -8.77 7.71 11.21
CA LEU A 523 -7.81 7.84 12.31
C LEU A 523 -8.25 7.09 13.59
N PHE A 524 -9.52 6.69 13.70
CA PHE A 524 -10.02 5.93 14.85
C PHE A 524 -9.28 4.59 15.10
N PRO A 525 -8.87 3.82 14.07
CA PRO A 525 -8.07 2.61 14.25
C PRO A 525 -6.67 2.83 14.83
N ILE A 526 -6.08 4.04 14.71
CA ILE A 526 -4.81 4.35 15.38
C ILE A 526 -4.98 4.42 16.90
N LEU A 527 -6.16 4.80 17.39
CA LEU A 527 -6.50 4.81 18.81
C LEU A 527 -6.79 3.41 19.39
N SER A 528 -6.95 2.38 18.53
CA SER A 528 -7.18 0.98 18.97
C SER A 528 -5.90 0.14 19.04
N ILE A 529 -4.76 0.67 18.57
CA ILE A 529 -3.43 0.05 18.65
C ILE A 529 -3.05 -0.36 20.10
N PRO A 530 -3.36 0.43 21.16
CA PRO A 530 -3.11 0.00 22.54
C PRO A 530 -3.93 -1.23 22.97
N GLY A 531 -5.13 -1.43 22.41
CA GLY A 531 -5.98 -2.59 22.71
C GLY A 531 -5.48 -3.88 22.07
N ALA A 532 -4.88 -3.78 20.88
CA ALA A 532 -4.44 -4.93 20.10
C ALA A 532 -3.06 -5.47 20.49
N MET A 533 -2.20 -4.69 21.17
CA MET A 533 -0.89 -5.15 21.68
C MET A 533 -0.95 -5.91 23.03
N SER A 534 -2.14 -6.13 23.59
CA SER A 534 -2.35 -6.53 24.99
C SER A 534 -2.15 -8.01 25.34
N GLN A 535 -1.54 -8.83 24.46
CA GLN A 535 -1.41 -10.27 24.76
C GLN A 535 -0.08 -10.73 25.40
N ASN A 536 0.93 -9.86 25.57
CA ASN A 536 2.18 -10.19 26.29
C ASN A 536 2.49 -9.12 27.36
N PHE A 537 1.54 -8.96 28.29
CA PHE A 537 1.25 -7.70 28.98
C PHE A 537 1.46 -7.87 30.49
N THR A 538 2.67 -7.61 31.01
CA THR A 538 2.84 -7.33 32.46
C THR A 538 3.74 -6.11 32.71
N ASN A 539 4.87 -5.96 32.01
CA ASN A 539 5.69 -4.73 32.10
C ASN A 539 5.25 -3.66 31.09
N VAL A 540 4.81 -4.07 29.90
CA VAL A 540 4.16 -3.20 28.90
C VAL A 540 2.81 -2.66 29.42
N VAL A 541 2.14 -3.36 30.34
CA VAL A 541 0.93 -2.85 31.02
C VAL A 541 1.23 -1.55 31.73
N MET A 542 2.30 -1.53 32.53
CA MET A 542 2.61 -0.40 33.40
C MET A 542 2.91 0.83 32.55
N THR A 543 3.71 0.72 31.49
CA THR A 543 4.04 1.84 30.59
C THR A 543 2.84 2.31 29.73
N VAL A 544 1.93 1.41 29.35
CA VAL A 544 0.73 1.72 28.53
C VAL A 544 -0.47 2.14 29.40
N THR A 545 -0.42 1.95 30.72
CA THR A 545 -1.48 2.39 31.66
C THR A 545 -1.03 3.46 32.64
N ASP A 546 0.23 3.89 32.57
CA ASP A 546 0.75 5.00 33.36
C ASP A 546 0.12 6.32 32.89
N THR A 547 -0.80 6.87 33.69
CA THR A 547 -1.41 8.18 33.47
C THR A 547 -0.75 9.26 34.35
N THR A 548 0.41 8.99 34.93
CA THR A 548 1.07 9.93 35.85
C THR A 548 1.54 11.18 35.12
N ILE A 549 1.39 12.31 35.82
CA ILE A 549 1.91 13.62 35.43
C ILE A 549 2.95 13.97 36.48
N ALA A 550 4.22 13.90 36.13
CA ALA A 550 5.33 14.29 37.00
C ALA A 550 5.84 15.65 36.56
N PHE A 551 5.77 16.61 37.47
CA PHE A 551 6.25 17.97 37.26
C PHE A 551 7.12 18.38 38.44
N SER A 552 8.37 18.73 38.17
CA SER A 552 9.33 19.20 39.16
C SER A 552 10.12 20.37 38.60
N ILE A 553 10.18 21.48 39.32
CA ILE A 553 11.02 22.63 38.97
C ILE A 553 11.91 22.93 40.17
N ASP A 554 13.23 22.89 39.96
CA ASP A 554 14.22 23.39 40.90
C ASP A 554 14.46 24.87 40.63
N THR A 555 13.85 25.71 41.45
CA THR A 555 13.96 27.18 41.37
C THR A 555 15.33 27.70 41.83
N THR A 556 16.19 26.85 42.39
CA THR A 556 17.57 27.21 42.81
C THR A 556 18.61 26.96 41.73
N ASN A 557 18.41 25.92 40.90
CA ASN A 557 19.30 25.56 39.79
C ASN A 557 18.73 25.87 38.40
N LEU A 558 17.55 26.51 38.29
CA LEU A 558 16.90 26.88 37.02
C LEU A 558 16.70 25.70 36.06
N THR A 559 16.42 24.51 36.62
CA THR A 559 16.17 23.29 35.84
C THR A 559 14.80 22.73 36.20
N GLY A 560 14.11 22.15 35.23
CA GLY A 560 12.80 21.57 35.45
C GLY A 560 12.57 20.36 34.57
N VAL A 561 11.79 19.42 35.08
CA VAL A 561 11.41 18.19 34.37
C VAL A 561 9.89 18.11 34.31
N MET A 562 9.36 17.82 33.13
CA MET A 562 7.94 17.56 32.91
C MET A 562 7.77 16.26 32.12
N THR A 563 7.16 15.26 32.76
CA THR A 563 6.97 13.93 32.19
C THR A 563 5.49 13.56 32.22
N PHE A 564 4.98 13.15 31.07
CA PHE A 564 3.64 12.59 30.92
C PHE A 564 3.75 11.10 30.60
N GLY A 565 2.92 10.29 31.24
CA GLY A 565 2.74 8.90 30.86
C GLY A 565 2.29 8.75 29.39
N LEU A 566 2.66 7.64 28.75
CA LEU A 566 2.54 7.44 27.31
C LEU A 566 1.10 7.67 26.75
N PRO A 567 0.02 7.20 27.40
CA PRO A 567 -1.34 7.44 26.91
C PRO A 567 -1.73 8.92 26.90
N LEU A 568 -1.32 9.67 27.94
CA LEU A 568 -1.61 11.10 28.05
C LEU A 568 -0.77 11.91 27.08
N ALA A 569 0.49 11.51 26.85
CA ALA A 569 1.34 12.09 25.82
C ALA A 569 0.74 11.90 24.42
N MET A 570 0.28 10.69 24.09
CA MET A 570 -0.37 10.42 22.79
C MET A 570 -1.69 11.19 22.65
N THR A 571 -2.48 11.31 23.72
CA THR A 571 -3.72 12.09 23.72
C THR A 571 -3.45 13.58 23.48
N LEU A 572 -2.42 14.13 24.10
CA LEU A 572 -2.02 15.53 23.91
C LEU A 572 -1.58 15.80 22.45
N ASN A 573 -0.81 14.88 21.86
CA ASN A 573 -0.37 14.97 20.46
C ASN A 573 -1.51 14.71 19.46
N ALA A 574 -2.54 13.95 19.83
CA ALA A 574 -3.73 13.71 19.01
C ALA A 574 -4.67 14.92 18.93
N VAL A 575 -4.76 15.69 20.02
CA VAL A 575 -5.67 16.86 20.13
C VAL A 575 -5.03 18.13 19.55
N GLY A 576 -3.72 18.14 19.28
CA GLY A 576 -3.01 19.28 18.71
C GLY A 576 -3.50 19.69 17.32
N SER A 577 -3.75 18.72 16.44
CA SER A 577 -4.17 18.97 15.05
C SER A 577 -5.52 19.69 14.92
N PRO A 578 -6.58 19.31 15.66
CA PRO A 578 -7.81 20.11 15.73
C PRO A 578 -7.60 21.55 16.25
N ILE A 579 -6.69 21.76 17.21
CA ILE A 579 -6.42 23.09 17.79
C ILE A 579 -5.71 23.99 16.77
N THR A 580 -4.66 23.50 16.12
CA THR A 580 -3.89 24.27 15.12
C THR A 580 -4.73 24.57 13.87
N THR A 581 -5.67 23.70 13.53
CA THR A 581 -6.67 23.92 12.47
C THR A 581 -7.63 25.05 12.83
N ALA A 582 -8.13 25.08 14.07
CA ALA A 582 -9.03 26.14 14.54
C ALA A 582 -8.33 27.52 14.57
N ILE A 583 -7.05 27.56 14.93
CA ILE A 583 -6.22 28.78 14.89
C ILE A 583 -6.03 29.25 13.44
N ALA A 584 -5.65 28.36 12.52
CA ALA A 584 -5.47 28.69 11.11
C ALA A 584 -6.78 29.13 10.42
N PHE A 585 -7.92 28.57 10.84
CA PHE A 585 -9.24 29.00 10.39
C PHE A 585 -9.60 30.41 10.90
N ALA A 586 -9.30 30.71 12.17
CA ALA A 586 -9.52 32.03 12.74
C ALA A 586 -8.65 33.10 12.04
N GLU A 587 -7.38 32.81 11.78
CA GLU A 587 -6.45 33.69 11.07
C GLU A 587 -6.90 33.96 9.62
N SER A 588 -7.36 32.92 8.91
CA SER A 588 -7.89 33.05 7.55
C SER A 588 -9.17 33.90 7.50
N THR A 589 -10.03 33.76 8.52
CA THR A 589 -11.24 34.57 8.67
C THR A 589 -10.90 36.04 8.96
N THR A 590 -9.93 36.30 9.84
CA THR A 590 -9.46 37.66 10.14
C THR A 590 -8.81 38.33 8.93
N ALA A 591 -8.03 37.59 8.14
CA ALA A 591 -7.43 38.08 6.90
C ALA A 591 -8.50 38.49 5.88
N PHE A 592 -9.54 37.67 5.70
CA PHE A 592 -10.68 37.98 4.84
C PHE A 592 -11.43 39.23 5.32
N VAL A 593 -11.83 39.28 6.59
CA VAL A 593 -12.59 40.40 7.16
C VAL A 593 -11.81 41.71 7.08
N SER A 594 -10.50 41.68 7.38
CA SER A 594 -9.64 42.87 7.30
C SER A 594 -9.49 43.37 5.86
N ALA A 595 -9.40 42.47 4.88
CA ALA A 595 -9.31 42.83 3.47
C ALA A 595 -10.62 43.41 2.92
N VAL A 596 -11.76 42.86 3.34
CA VAL A 596 -13.10 43.40 3.01
C VAL A 596 -13.30 44.78 3.64
N GLN A 597 -12.95 44.94 4.92
CA GLN A 597 -13.02 46.24 5.61
C GLN A 597 -12.08 47.29 4.99
N ALA A 598 -10.94 46.87 4.45
CA ALA A 598 -10.00 47.73 3.73
C ALA A 598 -10.43 48.05 2.28
N GLY A 599 -11.55 47.50 1.81
CA GLY A 599 -12.03 47.69 0.43
C GLY A 599 -11.15 47.02 -0.64
N ASN A 600 -10.27 46.10 -0.25
CA ASN A 600 -9.33 45.42 -1.13
C ASN A 600 -9.88 44.05 -1.55
N LEU A 601 -10.65 44.05 -2.64
CA LEU A 601 -11.30 42.85 -3.17
C LEU A 601 -10.30 41.78 -3.62
N GLN A 602 -9.10 42.17 -4.07
CA GLN A 602 -8.06 41.22 -4.46
C GLN A 602 -7.46 40.51 -3.24
N ALA A 603 -7.23 41.21 -2.14
CA ALA A 603 -6.75 40.60 -0.90
C ALA A 603 -7.82 39.72 -0.21
N ALA A 604 -9.09 40.11 -0.30
CA ALA A 604 -10.21 39.30 0.21
C ALA A 604 -10.37 38.01 -0.61
N ALA A 605 -10.24 38.08 -1.94
CA ALA A 605 -10.24 36.90 -2.79
C ALA A 605 -9.01 36.00 -2.54
N ALA A 606 -7.82 36.57 -2.37
CA ALA A 606 -6.61 35.81 -2.04
C ALA A 606 -6.72 35.11 -0.67
N ALA A 607 -7.26 35.78 0.35
CA ALA A 607 -7.52 35.18 1.66
C ALA A 607 -8.54 34.03 1.58
N LEU A 608 -9.57 34.17 0.73
CA LEU A 608 -10.59 33.14 0.54
C LEU A 608 -10.07 31.93 -0.24
N VAL A 609 -9.25 32.14 -1.28
CA VAL A 609 -8.63 31.06 -2.08
C VAL A 609 -7.53 30.34 -1.28
N GLY A 610 -6.80 31.07 -0.42
CA GLY A 610 -5.76 30.54 0.44
C GLY A 610 -6.27 29.89 1.74
N ALA A 611 -7.51 30.19 2.17
CA ALA A 611 -8.07 29.66 3.42
C ALA A 611 -8.04 28.12 3.51
N PRO A 612 -8.41 27.35 2.47
CA PRO A 612 -8.30 25.89 2.52
C PRO A 612 -6.87 25.40 2.69
N ALA A 613 -5.90 26.03 2.02
CA ALA A 613 -4.49 25.68 2.13
C ALA A 613 -3.94 26.02 3.53
N ASN A 614 -4.32 27.16 4.12
CA ASN A 614 -3.91 27.55 5.45
C ASN A 614 -4.51 26.63 6.53
N VAL A 615 -5.78 26.25 6.40
CA VAL A 615 -6.45 25.32 7.32
C VAL A 615 -5.84 23.91 7.21
N ALA A 616 -5.59 23.43 6.00
CA ALA A 616 -4.85 22.20 5.74
C ALA A 616 -3.43 22.24 6.32
N ASN A 617 -2.72 23.36 6.14
CA ASN A 617 -1.38 23.55 6.66
C ASN A 617 -1.37 23.60 8.18
N GLY A 618 -2.39 24.22 8.80
CA GLY A 618 -2.61 24.18 10.25
C GLY A 618 -2.86 22.78 10.77
N PHE A 619 -3.70 21.99 10.08
CA PHE A 619 -4.03 20.61 10.46
C PHE A 619 -2.84 19.66 10.38
N LEU A 620 -2.03 19.77 9.32
CA LEU A 620 -0.90 18.87 9.06
C LEU A 620 0.40 19.36 9.70
N ASN A 621 0.73 20.64 9.54
CA ASN A 621 2.05 21.19 9.84
C ASN A 621 2.03 22.32 10.88
N GLY A 622 0.85 22.75 11.36
CA GLY A 622 0.73 23.90 12.24
C GLY A 622 1.38 23.68 13.59
N GLU A 623 1.89 24.75 14.20
CA GLU A 623 2.49 24.74 15.54
C GLU A 623 1.85 25.86 16.37
N ALA A 624 1.48 25.56 17.61
CA ALA A 624 0.99 26.56 18.55
C ALA A 624 1.44 26.24 19.98
N ARG A 625 1.43 27.26 20.85
CA ARG A 625 1.74 27.11 22.27
C ARG A 625 0.58 27.65 23.12
N LEU A 626 0.04 26.81 23.99
CA LEU A 626 -1.05 27.19 24.88
C LEU A 626 -0.50 27.51 26.28
N PRO A 627 -0.62 28.76 26.77
CA PRO A 627 -0.20 29.09 28.12
C PRO A 627 -1.16 28.51 29.17
N LEU A 628 -0.61 27.76 30.13
CA LEU A 628 -1.32 27.20 31.28
C LEU A 628 -0.70 27.73 32.57
N ALA A 629 -1.45 28.55 33.30
CA ALA A 629 -1.02 29.08 34.59
C ALA A 629 -1.16 28.02 35.69
N LEU A 630 -0.10 27.77 36.45
CA LEU A 630 -0.10 26.83 37.56
C LEU A 630 -0.60 27.49 38.86
N PRO A 631 -1.36 26.77 39.70
CA PRO A 631 -1.77 27.28 41.00
C PRO A 631 -0.54 27.52 41.89
N THR A 632 -0.47 28.69 42.52
CA THR A 632 0.66 29.13 43.37
C THR A 632 0.93 28.22 44.57
N SER A 633 -0.02 27.34 44.92
CA SER A 633 0.12 26.29 45.94
C SER A 633 1.07 25.15 45.52
N ALA A 634 1.26 24.91 44.22
CA ALA A 634 2.11 23.84 43.69
C ALA A 634 3.56 24.28 43.42
N THR A 635 3.85 25.58 43.51
CA THR A 635 5.11 26.21 43.08
C THR A 635 5.77 27.04 44.18
N GLY A 636 5.42 26.77 45.45
CA GLY A 636 6.00 27.46 46.61
C GLY A 636 5.64 28.95 46.69
N GLY A 637 4.53 29.39 46.08
CA GLY A 637 4.07 30.79 46.09
C GLY A 637 4.49 31.65 44.90
N ILE A 638 5.24 31.09 43.93
CA ILE A 638 5.72 31.80 42.74
C ILE A 638 4.76 31.58 41.55
N PRO A 639 4.31 32.63 40.84
CA PRO A 639 3.51 32.46 39.61
C PRO A 639 4.35 31.81 38.51
N VAL A 640 3.91 30.66 38.01
CA VAL A 640 4.55 29.93 36.90
C VAL A 640 3.52 29.67 35.80
N THR A 641 3.87 30.03 34.57
CA THR A 641 3.09 29.73 33.36
C THR A 641 3.84 28.70 32.53
N VAL A 642 3.21 27.58 32.24
CA VAL A 642 3.73 26.54 31.33
C VAL A 642 3.19 26.80 29.93
N GLU A 643 4.05 26.86 28.93
CA GLU A 643 3.68 26.82 27.52
C GLU A 643 3.59 25.37 27.07
N VAL A 644 2.36 24.91 26.80
CA VAL A 644 2.09 23.58 26.26
C VAL A 644 2.21 23.64 24.73
N PRO A 645 3.22 22.99 24.11
CA PRO A 645 3.31 22.92 22.67
C PRO A 645 2.26 21.96 22.12
N VAL A 646 1.55 22.39 21.08
CA VAL A 646 0.58 21.60 20.33
C VAL A 646 0.88 21.70 18.84
N GLY A 647 0.81 20.58 18.12
CA GLY A 647 1.18 20.52 16.71
C GLY A 647 0.16 19.80 15.83
N GLY A 648 0.18 20.12 14.54
CA GLY A 648 -0.48 19.36 13.48
C GLY A 648 0.10 17.95 13.36
N ILE A 649 -0.56 17.08 12.59
CA ILE A 649 -0.25 15.63 12.54
C ILE A 649 1.25 15.32 12.30
N LEU A 650 1.91 16.14 11.48
CA LEU A 650 3.29 16.00 11.03
C LEU A 650 4.25 17.00 11.70
N ALA A 651 3.76 17.87 12.60
CA ALA A 651 4.57 18.89 13.23
C ALA A 651 5.69 18.27 14.10
N PRO A 652 6.91 18.80 14.07
CA PRO A 652 8.03 18.27 14.83
C PRO A 652 7.77 18.31 16.34
N LEU A 653 8.44 17.42 17.08
CA LEU A 653 8.35 17.36 18.54
C LEU A 653 9.11 18.53 19.18
N GLN A 654 8.46 19.28 20.07
CA GLN A 654 9.03 20.41 20.79
C GLN A 654 9.08 20.16 22.31
N PRO A 655 10.08 20.72 23.02
CA PRO A 655 10.14 20.67 24.48
C PRO A 655 9.14 21.66 25.12
N PHE A 656 8.69 21.34 26.32
CA PHE A 656 7.85 22.23 27.12
C PHE A 656 8.68 23.39 27.66
N GLN A 657 8.06 24.57 27.81
CA GLN A 657 8.72 25.73 28.39
C GLN A 657 7.92 26.26 29.57
N ALA A 658 8.58 26.64 30.65
CA ALA A 658 7.94 27.28 31.79
C ALA A 658 8.55 28.67 32.02
N THR A 659 7.69 29.67 32.23
CA THR A 659 8.09 31.00 32.63
C THR A 659 7.67 31.25 34.08
N ALA A 660 8.66 31.42 34.96
CA ALA A 660 8.46 31.74 36.37
C ALA A 660 8.72 33.23 36.63
N VAL A 661 7.82 33.89 37.35
CA VAL A 661 7.97 35.31 37.70
C VAL A 661 8.52 35.42 39.12
N ILE A 662 9.85 35.47 39.25
CA ILE A 662 10.53 35.46 40.55
C ILE A 662 10.56 36.88 41.14
N PRO A 663 10.08 37.09 42.38
CA PRO A 663 10.19 38.38 43.04
C PRO A 663 11.67 38.78 43.14
N VAL A 664 12.02 39.97 42.65
CA VAL A 664 13.38 40.58 42.54
C VAL A 664 14.12 40.34 41.21
N ILE A 665 13.93 39.23 40.49
CA ILE A 665 14.73 38.89 39.27
C ILE A 665 13.94 39.13 37.96
N GLY A 666 12.61 39.10 37.98
CA GLY A 666 11.77 39.23 36.77
C GLY A 666 11.41 37.87 36.14
N PRO A 667 10.78 37.84 34.95
CA PRO A 667 10.37 36.61 34.28
C PRO A 667 11.58 35.82 33.77
N VAL A 668 11.67 34.55 34.12
CA VAL A 668 12.70 33.63 33.65
C VAL A 668 12.06 32.43 32.97
N THR A 669 12.43 32.19 31.71
CA THR A 669 11.97 31.03 30.93
C THR A 669 12.98 29.89 31.05
N VAL A 670 12.49 28.71 31.39
CA VAL A 670 13.26 27.49 31.55
C VAL A 670 12.67 26.44 30.62
N THR A 671 13.51 25.79 29.83
CA THR A 671 13.14 24.61 29.04
C THR A 671 13.00 23.43 29.99
N LEU A 672 11.86 22.75 29.94
CA LEU A 672 11.56 21.61 30.78
C LEU A 672 12.02 20.35 30.05
N GLU A 673 12.98 19.63 30.64
CA GLU A 673 13.44 18.34 30.14
C GLU A 673 12.34 17.28 30.37
N GLY A 674 12.18 16.31 29.49
CA GLY A 674 11.18 15.23 29.66
C GLY A 674 10.39 14.89 28.40
N THR A 675 9.07 14.72 28.53
CA THR A 675 8.21 14.27 27.42
C THR A 675 8.02 15.41 26.42
N PRO A 676 8.44 15.30 25.15
CA PRO A 676 8.18 16.33 24.14
C PRO A 676 6.75 16.21 23.56
N ALA A 677 6.22 17.31 23.02
CA ALA A 677 4.91 17.37 22.36
C ALA A 677 4.95 18.15 21.04
N GLY A 678 4.12 17.75 20.09
CA GLY A 678 4.09 18.21 18.70
C GLY A 678 3.05 17.43 17.91
N GLY A 679 3.45 16.81 16.80
CA GLY A 679 2.58 15.97 15.96
C GLY A 679 2.53 14.50 16.38
N ILE A 680 1.35 13.88 16.20
CA ILE A 680 1.11 12.48 16.56
C ILE A 680 1.99 11.49 15.77
N VAL A 681 2.31 11.78 14.51
CA VAL A 681 3.15 10.88 13.68
C VAL A 681 4.61 10.91 14.18
N PRO A 682 5.27 12.08 14.34
CA PRO A 682 6.58 12.14 14.99
C PRO A 682 6.59 11.54 16.40
N ALA A 683 5.52 11.68 17.18
CA ALA A 683 5.41 11.09 18.51
C ALA A 683 5.36 9.55 18.48
N LEU A 684 4.59 8.96 17.55
CA LEU A 684 4.50 7.51 17.35
C LEU A 684 5.78 6.90 16.78
N VAL A 685 6.52 7.66 15.98
CA VAL A 685 7.74 7.17 15.31
C VAL A 685 8.98 7.32 16.21
N ASN A 686 9.11 8.43 16.93
CA ASN A 686 10.35 8.76 17.63
C ASN A 686 10.24 8.62 19.16
N TYR A 687 9.05 8.82 19.74
CA TYR A 687 8.87 8.85 21.19
C TYR A 687 8.24 7.57 21.76
N ALA A 688 7.20 7.02 21.11
CA ALA A 688 6.57 5.80 21.59
C ALA A 688 7.51 4.57 21.58
N PRO A 689 8.33 4.33 20.53
CA PRO A 689 9.20 3.15 20.47
C PRO A 689 10.37 3.21 21.46
N THR A 690 10.89 4.41 21.75
CA THR A 690 11.97 4.62 22.72
C THR A 690 11.50 4.37 24.15
N GLN A 691 10.28 4.82 24.51
CA GLN A 691 9.68 4.52 25.81
C GLN A 691 9.32 3.03 25.96
N LEU A 692 8.87 2.39 24.89
CA LEU A 692 8.59 0.95 24.89
C LEU A 692 9.86 0.10 24.97
N ALA A 693 10.97 0.55 24.36
CA ALA A 693 12.27 -0.09 24.46
C ALA A 693 12.86 0.02 25.88
N GLN A 694 12.75 1.18 26.52
CA GLN A 694 13.19 1.39 27.91
C GLN A 694 12.43 0.50 28.91
N ALA A 695 11.17 0.17 28.63
CA ALA A 695 10.35 -0.73 29.44
C ALA A 695 10.68 -2.24 29.27
N ILE A 696 11.44 -2.61 28.23
CA ILE A 696 11.82 -3.99 27.90
C ILE A 696 13.30 -4.29 28.21
N ALA A 697 14.10 -3.26 28.49
CA ALA A 697 15.48 -3.43 28.97
C ALA A 697 15.48 -4.10 30.38
N PRO A 698 16.31 -5.13 30.61
CA PRO A 698 16.34 -5.89 31.87
C PRO A 698 16.89 -5.12 33.07
#